data_AF-A0AAV3XQ13-F1
#
_entry.id   AF-A0AAV3XQ13-F1
#
_cell.length_a   1.000
_cell.length_b   1.000
_cell.length_c   1.000
_cell.angle_alpha   90.00
_cell.angle_beta   90.00
_cell.angle_gamma   90.00
#
_symmetry.space_group_name_H-M   'P 1'
#
loop_
_entity.id
_entity.type
_entity.pdbx_description
1 polymer ?
#
loop_
_entity_poly.entity_id
_entity_poly.type
_entity_poly.pdbx_seq_one_letter_code
_entity_poly.pdbx_strand_id
1 'polypeptide(L)'
;MARSERSLRVSKTGREQAKAAFERKGWTQDYLAGCVRCTRQVVGQFFGGKAVEKRLFLAICTELGLEWGDIAELEPVGQPKPSSIDDLVQRVRETIRDKIQKQCGTMRVLDMTAPIGLNDIYTHVNILEKITGRRRKEIPELLQECDLDNFDRFGLSGITEKRVPGLDAVKKYPKLMILGKPGAGKTTFLKHLAIECIGGMFQAERIPLFITLKDFAEMPKQPDLLDYLIQLFSSYGFASNDTSVEQLLKQGNLLILLDGLDEVRESDSSRVLQQIHHFAKQFDGNQFVITCRIAAREYTFEQFTEVEIADFDAQQIAYFANRWFSGKDDRVKAERFIQKLKKDKPIRELATNPLLLTLLCLVFEESGSFPSNRSELYKEGLDVLLKKWDAKRNIERDQVYKKLSLKRKEDLLSQIALDTFERGDYFFKQKEVERYITDYIRNLPDANTDTEALQLDSEAVLKSIEAQHGLLVERARCIYSFSHLSFHEYFTARKIVESPNPQALEQALQSLVGHITEKRWREVFLLTVGMLPSADYLLQLIKHQIDSLLAGDEKLQQFLVWVEEKSRSVEAADKPAAVRAFYFALDRALDRALVRALVRALDLALDRALIRALDLALDRALIRALDRALDPVLDRALDLALDPALDPALDPELQRQLKQLKHQLPDTRDWENCQRWWQANGQVWTEELRSVMIQHRNIGHDWQFSDSQKKLLQQYQGANKLLVDCLNSDCYVSREVRQSIEDTLLLPWRG
;
A
#
# COMPACT_ATOMS: atom_id res chain seq x y z
N MET A 1 -52.96 31.57 -19.75
CA MET A 1 -53.86 32.70 -20.08
C MET A 1 -53.19 33.56 -21.15
N ALA A 2 -53.97 34.08 -22.10
CA ALA A 2 -53.53 34.89 -23.23
C ALA A 2 -52.41 35.89 -22.86
N ARG A 3 -51.32 35.92 -23.66
CA ARG A 3 -50.22 36.89 -23.50
C ARG A 3 -50.80 38.30 -23.69
N SER A 4 -50.92 39.08 -22.62
CA SER A 4 -51.30 40.48 -22.70
C SER A 4 -50.26 41.24 -23.53
N GLU A 5 -50.68 41.83 -24.65
CA GLU A 5 -49.88 42.81 -25.38
C GLU A 5 -49.55 43.98 -24.44
N ARG A 6 -48.30 44.09 -23.99
CA ARG A 6 -47.87 45.12 -23.02
C ARG A 6 -48.15 46.51 -23.58
N SER A 7 -48.94 47.33 -22.89
CA SER A 7 -49.10 48.76 -23.18
C SER A 7 -47.79 49.53 -22.97
N LEU A 8 -47.49 50.50 -23.83
CA LEU A 8 -46.33 51.39 -23.75
C LEU A 8 -46.72 52.80 -23.28
N ARG A 9 -45.78 53.53 -22.69
CA ARG A 9 -45.93 54.94 -22.30
C ARG A 9 -44.91 55.78 -23.04
N VAL A 10 -45.22 57.05 -23.29
CA VAL A 10 -44.28 58.01 -23.90
C VAL A 10 -43.38 58.61 -22.81
N SER A 11 -42.07 58.56 -23.01
CA SER A 11 -41.06 59.14 -22.11
C SER A 11 -41.23 60.67 -22.02
N LYS A 12 -40.69 61.32 -20.99
CA LYS A 12 -40.84 62.78 -20.83
C LYS A 12 -40.25 63.55 -22.02
N THR A 13 -39.07 63.17 -22.51
CA THR A 13 -38.42 63.73 -23.70
C THR A 13 -39.13 63.34 -25.00
N GLY A 14 -39.62 62.10 -25.09
CA GLY A 14 -40.39 61.61 -26.24
C GLY A 14 -41.70 62.37 -26.45
N ARG A 15 -42.33 62.88 -25.38
CA ARG A 15 -43.56 63.69 -25.48
C ARG A 15 -43.32 65.02 -26.18
N GLU A 16 -42.19 65.66 -25.94
CA GLU A 16 -41.82 66.93 -26.57
C GLU A 16 -41.55 66.72 -28.06
N GLN A 17 -40.82 65.67 -28.41
CA GLN A 17 -40.56 65.29 -29.80
C GLN A 17 -41.83 64.90 -30.56
N ALA A 18 -42.72 64.13 -29.92
CA ALA A 18 -44.01 63.76 -30.50
C ALA A 18 -44.91 64.97 -30.76
N LYS A 19 -44.99 65.93 -29.81
CA LYS A 19 -45.75 67.17 -29.99
C LYS A 19 -45.16 68.03 -31.11
N ALA A 20 -43.84 68.19 -31.16
CA ALA A 20 -43.17 68.95 -32.21
C ALA A 20 -43.34 68.33 -33.61
N ALA A 21 -43.36 66.99 -33.71
CA ALA A 21 -43.66 66.30 -34.97
C ALA A 21 -45.14 66.48 -35.39
N PHE A 22 -46.05 66.39 -34.42
CA PHE A 22 -47.48 66.60 -34.64
C PHE A 22 -47.81 68.04 -35.08
N GLU A 23 -47.19 69.04 -34.45
CA GLU A 23 -47.33 70.45 -34.82
C GLU A 23 -46.79 70.74 -36.23
N ARG A 24 -45.65 70.14 -36.61
CA ARG A 24 -45.09 70.25 -37.97
C ARG A 24 -45.99 69.69 -39.06
N LYS A 25 -46.84 68.71 -38.73
CA LYS A 25 -47.81 68.12 -39.67
C LYS A 25 -49.09 68.94 -39.79
N GLY A 26 -49.37 69.85 -38.84
CA GLY A 26 -50.57 70.68 -38.82
C GLY A 26 -51.89 69.89 -38.66
N TRP A 27 -51.82 68.67 -38.10
CA TRP A 27 -52.98 67.78 -37.99
C TRP A 27 -53.81 68.04 -36.72
N THR A 28 -55.10 67.70 -36.77
CA THR A 28 -55.93 67.60 -35.56
C THR A 28 -55.82 66.21 -34.95
N GLN A 29 -56.05 66.07 -33.64
CA GLN A 29 -55.97 64.76 -32.98
C GLN A 29 -57.04 63.79 -33.50
N ASP A 30 -58.18 64.33 -33.94
CA ASP A 30 -59.26 63.55 -34.57
C ASP A 30 -58.83 62.99 -35.93
N TYR A 31 -58.07 63.75 -36.72
CA TYR A 31 -57.50 63.27 -37.97
C TYR A 31 -56.51 62.12 -37.76
N LEU A 32 -55.57 62.30 -36.81
CA LEU A 32 -54.59 61.25 -36.47
C LEU A 32 -55.25 59.98 -35.91
N ALA A 33 -56.31 60.14 -35.10
CA ALA A 33 -57.09 59.02 -34.60
C ALA A 33 -57.79 58.25 -35.75
N GLY A 34 -58.28 58.96 -36.76
CA GLY A 34 -58.82 58.39 -37.99
C GLY A 34 -57.80 57.57 -38.79
N CYS A 35 -56.58 58.11 -38.99
CA CYS A 35 -55.49 57.41 -39.69
C CYS A 35 -55.12 56.09 -39.02
N VAL A 36 -55.05 56.09 -37.68
CA VAL A 36 -54.64 54.91 -36.89
C VAL A 36 -55.84 54.01 -36.50
N ARG A 37 -57.06 54.37 -36.92
CA ARG A 37 -58.33 53.69 -36.60
C ARG A 37 -58.52 53.48 -35.09
N CYS A 38 -58.25 54.52 -34.30
CA CYS A 38 -58.46 54.52 -32.85
C CYS A 38 -59.34 55.70 -32.42
N THR A 39 -59.69 55.77 -31.13
CA THR A 39 -60.45 56.92 -30.61
C THR A 39 -59.52 58.09 -30.34
N ARG A 40 -60.03 59.32 -30.46
CA ARG A 40 -59.29 60.55 -30.09
C ARG A 40 -58.71 60.49 -28.67
N GLN A 41 -59.40 59.79 -27.76
CA GLN A 41 -58.95 59.59 -26.39
C GLN A 41 -57.63 58.82 -26.31
N VAL A 42 -57.41 57.83 -27.18
CA VAL A 42 -56.15 57.06 -27.23
C VAL A 42 -54.99 57.93 -27.72
N VAL A 43 -55.23 58.78 -28.73
CA VAL A 43 -54.25 59.78 -29.19
C VAL A 43 -53.93 60.79 -28.07
N GLY A 44 -54.95 61.25 -27.34
CA GLY A 44 -54.77 62.10 -26.16
C GLY A 44 -53.98 61.43 -25.04
N GLN A 45 -54.18 60.12 -24.82
CA GLN A 45 -53.40 59.33 -23.87
C GLN A 45 -51.94 59.22 -24.29
N PHE A 46 -51.66 59.04 -25.59
CA PHE A 46 -50.30 59.02 -26.12
C PHE A 46 -49.56 60.34 -25.86
N PHE A 47 -50.12 61.49 -26.24
CA PHE A 47 -49.49 62.80 -25.99
C PHE A 47 -49.46 63.19 -24.49
N GLY A 48 -50.38 62.64 -23.69
CA GLY A 48 -50.37 62.75 -22.23
C GLY A 48 -49.42 61.75 -21.54
N GLY A 49 -48.75 60.89 -22.33
CA GLY A 49 -47.91 59.75 -21.92
C GLY A 49 -48.51 58.85 -20.85
N LYS A 50 -49.81 58.58 -20.98
CA LYS A 50 -50.48 57.46 -20.32
C LYS A 50 -50.20 56.18 -21.11
N ALA A 51 -50.54 55.04 -20.50
CA ALA A 51 -50.35 53.74 -21.13
C ALA A 51 -51.27 53.60 -22.35
N VAL A 52 -50.71 53.26 -23.51
CA VAL A 52 -51.41 52.98 -24.76
C VAL A 52 -51.00 51.60 -25.24
N GLU A 53 -51.94 50.83 -25.79
CA GLU A 53 -51.67 49.51 -26.35
C GLU A 53 -50.54 49.56 -27.38
N LYS A 54 -49.56 48.65 -27.29
CA LYS A 54 -48.32 48.71 -28.09
C LYS A 54 -48.56 48.81 -29.58
N ARG A 55 -49.56 48.10 -30.10
CA ARG A 55 -49.94 48.17 -31.52
C ARG A 55 -50.35 49.57 -31.95
N LEU A 56 -51.18 50.23 -31.13
CA LEU A 56 -51.64 51.61 -31.39
C LEU A 56 -50.53 52.63 -31.15
N PHE A 57 -49.66 52.40 -30.17
CA PHE A 57 -48.49 53.24 -29.89
C PHE A 57 -47.54 53.28 -31.09
N LEU A 58 -47.21 52.11 -31.64
CA LEU A 58 -46.35 51.96 -32.83
C LEU A 58 -46.97 52.66 -34.04
N ALA A 59 -48.27 52.44 -34.30
CA ALA A 59 -48.95 53.05 -35.43
C ALA A 59 -49.02 54.58 -35.34
N ILE A 60 -49.22 55.15 -34.14
CA ILE A 60 -49.14 56.61 -33.93
C ILE A 60 -47.72 57.13 -34.21
N CYS A 61 -46.67 56.45 -33.74
CA CYS A 61 -45.28 56.83 -34.04
C CYS A 61 -44.99 56.80 -35.55
N THR A 62 -45.46 55.78 -36.27
CA THR A 62 -45.26 55.65 -37.71
C THR A 62 -45.92 56.80 -38.49
N GLU A 63 -47.17 57.15 -38.17
CA GLU A 63 -47.88 58.27 -38.83
C GLU A 63 -47.21 59.63 -38.55
N LEU A 64 -46.61 59.78 -37.37
CA LEU A 64 -45.84 60.97 -37.01
C LEU A 64 -44.41 60.98 -37.58
N GLY A 65 -43.97 59.90 -38.23
CA GLY A 65 -42.62 59.75 -38.77
C GLY A 65 -41.54 59.66 -37.69
N LEU A 66 -41.86 59.01 -36.56
CA LEU A 66 -40.99 58.87 -35.40
C LEU A 66 -40.63 57.40 -35.16
N GLU A 67 -39.39 57.15 -34.77
CA GLU A 67 -38.96 55.83 -34.29
C GLU A 67 -39.49 55.59 -32.88
N TRP A 68 -40.29 54.54 -32.70
CA TRP A 68 -41.01 54.30 -31.43
C TRP A 68 -40.07 54.07 -30.24
N GLY A 69 -38.86 53.56 -30.48
CA GLY A 69 -37.85 53.29 -29.44
C GLY A 69 -37.31 54.56 -28.78
N ASP A 70 -37.26 55.67 -29.53
CA ASP A 70 -36.82 56.98 -29.02
C ASP A 70 -37.92 57.70 -28.24
N ILE A 71 -39.18 57.33 -28.51
CA ILE A 71 -40.37 57.97 -27.95
C ILE A 71 -40.88 57.22 -26.71
N ALA A 72 -40.72 55.89 -26.67
CA ALA A 72 -41.21 55.07 -25.57
C ALA A 72 -40.39 55.26 -24.28
N GLU A 73 -41.08 55.27 -23.16
CA GLU A 73 -40.48 55.07 -21.83
C GLU A 73 -40.10 53.59 -21.72
N LEU A 74 -38.92 53.26 -22.24
CA LEU A 74 -38.31 51.95 -22.06
C LEU A 74 -37.79 51.89 -20.63
N GLU A 75 -38.26 50.91 -19.85
CA GLU A 75 -37.64 50.64 -18.55
C GLU A 75 -36.13 50.50 -18.76
N PRO A 76 -35.28 51.17 -17.97
CA PRO A 76 -33.85 50.99 -18.07
C PRO A 76 -33.57 49.50 -17.97
N VAL A 77 -32.79 48.98 -18.93
CA VAL A 77 -32.26 47.61 -18.89
C VAL A 77 -31.75 47.43 -17.48
N GLY A 78 -32.47 46.59 -16.73
CA GLY A 78 -32.20 46.40 -15.32
C GLY A 78 -30.72 46.07 -15.17
N GLN A 79 -30.11 46.66 -14.14
CA GLN A 79 -29.03 45.98 -13.44
C GLN A 79 -29.38 44.48 -13.37
N PRO A 80 -28.43 43.58 -13.65
CA PRO A 80 -28.72 42.17 -13.77
C PRO A 80 -29.47 41.74 -12.51
N LYS A 81 -30.70 41.23 -12.69
CA LYS A 81 -31.39 40.44 -11.66
C LYS A 81 -30.38 39.40 -11.16
N PRO A 82 -30.37 39.07 -9.86
CA PRO A 82 -29.34 38.23 -9.27
C PRO A 82 -29.18 37.00 -10.15
N SER A 83 -27.96 36.91 -10.68
CA SER A 83 -27.39 35.74 -11.33
C SER A 83 -27.92 34.49 -10.64
N SER A 84 -28.40 33.52 -11.42
CA SER A 84 -28.86 32.24 -10.87
C SER A 84 -27.84 31.70 -9.87
N ILE A 85 -28.27 30.89 -8.89
CA ILE A 85 -27.33 30.29 -7.93
C ILE A 85 -26.18 29.57 -8.68
N ASP A 86 -26.48 29.01 -9.86
CA ASP A 86 -25.53 28.39 -10.76
C ASP A 86 -24.50 29.39 -11.32
N ASP A 87 -24.92 30.59 -11.73
CA ASP A 87 -24.02 31.65 -12.18
C ASP A 87 -23.10 32.14 -11.03
N LEU A 88 -23.63 32.18 -9.80
CA LEU A 88 -22.81 32.49 -8.62
C LEU A 88 -21.79 31.37 -8.37
N VAL A 89 -22.21 30.12 -8.44
CA VAL A 89 -21.32 28.95 -8.31
C VAL A 89 -20.21 28.99 -9.35
N GLN A 90 -20.52 29.20 -10.62
CA GLN A 90 -19.52 29.27 -11.69
C GLN A 90 -18.53 30.43 -11.47
N ARG A 91 -19.04 31.63 -11.14
CA ARG A 91 -18.18 32.79 -10.85
C ARG A 91 -17.22 32.52 -9.70
N VAL A 92 -17.69 31.91 -8.62
CA VAL A 92 -16.84 31.57 -7.48
C VAL A 92 -15.80 30.52 -7.88
N ARG A 93 -16.21 29.48 -8.60
CA ARG A 93 -15.31 28.44 -9.08
C ARG A 93 -14.20 29.01 -9.95
N GLU A 94 -14.51 29.90 -10.88
CA GLU A 94 -13.51 30.59 -11.71
C GLU A 94 -12.54 31.42 -10.85
N THR A 95 -13.07 32.15 -9.87
CA THR A 95 -12.27 33.02 -8.99
C THR A 95 -11.31 32.23 -8.11
N ILE A 96 -11.73 31.07 -7.56
CA ILE A 96 -10.91 30.29 -6.62
C ILE A 96 -10.06 29.21 -7.28
N ARG A 97 -10.26 28.94 -8.59
CA ARG A 97 -9.62 27.84 -9.34
C ARG A 97 -8.11 27.78 -9.12
N ASP A 98 -7.42 28.88 -9.35
CA ASP A 98 -5.96 28.94 -9.24
C ASP A 98 -5.47 28.72 -7.81
N LYS A 99 -6.27 29.13 -6.81
CA LYS A 99 -5.94 28.94 -5.39
C LYS A 99 -6.06 27.49 -4.98
N ILE A 100 -7.16 26.83 -5.38
CA ILE A 100 -7.33 25.39 -5.15
C ILE A 100 -6.24 24.61 -5.89
N GLN A 101 -5.91 24.98 -7.12
CA GLN A 101 -4.82 24.36 -7.88
C GLN A 101 -3.47 24.52 -7.18
N LYS A 102 -3.17 25.70 -6.63
CA LYS A 102 -1.93 25.96 -5.88
C LYS A 102 -1.87 25.19 -4.56
N GLN A 103 -2.99 25.09 -3.83
CA GLN A 103 -3.06 24.44 -2.51
C GLN A 103 -3.10 22.90 -2.62
N CYS A 104 -3.83 22.37 -3.61
CA CYS A 104 -4.16 20.96 -3.72
C CYS A 104 -3.53 20.25 -4.94
N GLY A 105 -3.11 20.99 -5.97
CA GLY A 105 -2.71 20.41 -7.25
C GLY A 105 -1.32 19.79 -7.29
N THR A 106 -0.53 19.93 -6.23
CA THR A 106 0.81 19.32 -6.12
C THR A 106 1.01 18.61 -4.79
N MET A 107 1.94 17.66 -4.81
CA MET A 107 2.37 16.87 -3.66
C MET A 107 3.88 16.92 -3.51
N ARG A 108 4.33 17.06 -2.27
CA ARG A 108 5.72 16.89 -1.88
C ARG A 108 5.77 16.08 -0.59
N VAL A 109 6.40 14.92 -0.65
CA VAL A 109 6.46 13.94 0.44
C VAL A 109 7.91 13.51 0.60
N LEU A 110 8.33 13.15 1.82
CA LEU A 110 9.70 12.69 2.10
C LEU A 110 10.76 13.69 1.56
N ASP A 111 11.82 13.19 0.94
CA ASP A 111 12.96 13.99 0.49
C ASP A 111 12.89 14.32 -1.01
N MET A 112 11.66 14.35 -1.57
CA MET A 112 11.43 14.80 -2.93
C MET A 112 12.05 16.19 -3.19
N THR A 113 12.90 16.26 -4.22
CA THR A 113 13.62 17.46 -4.63
C THR A 113 12.68 18.52 -5.23
N ALA A 114 11.63 18.09 -5.93
CA ALA A 114 10.59 18.95 -6.50
C ALA A 114 9.17 18.42 -6.18
N PRO A 115 8.16 19.30 -6.11
CA PRO A 115 6.75 18.88 -6.07
C PRO A 115 6.36 18.13 -7.35
N ILE A 116 5.51 17.10 -7.22
CA ILE A 116 4.90 16.39 -8.36
C ILE A 116 3.43 16.79 -8.46
N GLY A 117 2.89 16.86 -9.68
CA GLY A 117 1.46 17.12 -9.89
C GLY A 117 0.63 16.00 -9.26
N LEU A 118 -0.41 16.36 -8.51
CA LEU A 118 -1.25 15.37 -7.82
C LEU A 118 -1.84 14.37 -8.82
N ASN A 119 -2.33 14.85 -9.96
CA ASN A 119 -2.95 14.01 -11.00
C ASN A 119 -1.96 13.05 -11.67
N ASP A 120 -0.65 13.32 -11.59
CA ASP A 120 0.39 12.50 -12.20
C ASP A 120 0.62 11.23 -11.39
N ILE A 121 0.41 11.26 -10.07
CA ILE A 121 0.72 10.15 -9.15
C ILE A 121 -0.50 9.66 -8.37
N TYR A 122 -1.62 10.37 -8.41
CA TYR A 122 -2.81 9.99 -7.65
C TYR A 122 -3.29 8.61 -8.07
N THR A 123 -3.52 7.78 -7.06
CA THR A 123 -4.06 6.42 -7.16
C THR A 123 -5.38 6.40 -6.38
N HIS A 124 -6.44 5.91 -7.01
CA HIS A 124 -7.75 5.84 -6.38
C HIS A 124 -7.67 5.07 -5.06
N VAL A 125 -8.30 5.61 -4.02
CA VAL A 125 -8.35 4.97 -2.69
C VAL A 125 -9.59 4.10 -2.58
N ASN A 126 -9.44 2.98 -1.87
CA ASN A 126 -10.55 2.15 -1.44
C ASN A 126 -10.84 2.42 0.03
N ILE A 127 -12.09 2.27 0.43
CA ILE A 127 -12.53 2.42 1.81
C ILE A 127 -13.23 1.15 2.31
N LEU A 128 -13.27 1.02 3.62
CA LEU A 128 -13.99 0.00 4.37
C LEU A 128 -15.13 0.70 5.11
N GLU A 129 -16.35 0.22 4.91
CA GLU A 129 -17.52 0.76 5.63
C GLU A 129 -17.54 0.33 7.11
N LYS A 130 -16.77 -0.71 7.46
CA LYS A 130 -16.56 -1.14 8.84
C LYS A 130 -15.13 -0.82 9.28
N ILE A 131 -15.01 -0.12 10.40
CA ILE A 131 -13.72 0.24 11.00
C ILE A 131 -13.11 -1.01 11.64
N THR A 132 -11.89 -1.34 11.23
CA THR A 132 -11.19 -2.57 11.57
C THR A 132 -11.05 -2.77 13.08
N GLY A 133 -10.55 -1.75 13.79
CA GLY A 133 -10.34 -1.78 15.24
C GLY A 133 -11.62 -1.79 16.08
N ARG A 134 -12.78 -1.43 15.50
CA ARG A 134 -14.07 -1.42 16.23
C ARG A 134 -14.86 -2.72 16.10
N ARG A 135 -14.34 -3.69 15.36
CA ARG A 135 -14.95 -5.02 15.21
C ARG A 135 -14.84 -5.78 16.53
N ARG A 136 -15.87 -6.57 16.85
CA ARG A 136 -15.84 -7.52 17.96
C ARG A 136 -15.46 -8.88 17.40
N LYS A 137 -14.15 -9.16 17.39
CA LYS A 137 -13.58 -10.45 16.99
C LYS A 137 -12.63 -10.93 18.08
N GLU A 138 -12.47 -12.23 18.20
CA GLU A 138 -11.48 -12.85 19.05
C GLU A 138 -10.20 -13.20 18.28
N ILE A 139 -9.10 -13.45 18.99
CA ILE A 139 -7.81 -13.81 18.38
C ILE A 139 -7.92 -15.04 17.46
N PRO A 140 -8.60 -16.14 17.82
CA PRO A 140 -8.75 -17.29 16.92
C PRO A 140 -9.44 -16.96 15.60
N GLU A 141 -10.44 -16.07 15.61
CA GLU A 141 -11.12 -15.62 14.40
C GLU A 141 -10.20 -14.77 13.51
N LEU A 142 -9.37 -13.92 14.12
CA LEU A 142 -8.36 -13.13 13.37
C LEU A 142 -7.27 -14.01 12.77
N LEU A 143 -6.86 -15.08 13.48
CA LEU A 143 -5.89 -16.04 12.98
C LEU A 143 -6.42 -16.88 11.81
N GLN A 144 -7.73 -17.17 11.77
CA GLN A 144 -8.37 -17.83 10.62
C GLN A 144 -8.40 -16.96 9.35
N GLU A 145 -8.38 -15.64 9.51
CA GLU A 145 -8.24 -14.69 8.39
C GLU A 145 -6.79 -14.59 7.88
N CYS A 146 -5.84 -15.19 8.60
CA CYS A 146 -4.45 -15.29 8.20
C CYS A 146 -4.17 -16.66 7.57
N ASP A 147 -3.42 -16.69 6.48
CA ASP A 147 -2.87 -17.95 5.96
C ASP A 147 -1.69 -18.38 6.84
N LEU A 148 -1.97 -19.23 7.83
CA LEU A 148 -0.97 -19.76 8.78
C LEU A 148 -0.03 -20.79 8.15
N ASP A 149 -0.51 -21.54 7.16
CA ASP A 149 0.25 -22.61 6.49
C ASP A 149 1.20 -22.04 5.42
N ASN A 150 0.95 -20.82 4.96
CA ASN A 150 1.72 -20.07 3.99
C ASN A 150 2.16 -18.72 4.58
N PHE A 151 2.82 -18.76 5.74
CA PHE A 151 3.37 -17.61 6.48
C PHE A 151 4.28 -16.65 5.67
N ASP A 152 4.52 -16.98 4.41
CA ASP A 152 4.98 -16.07 3.38
C ASP A 152 3.91 -15.02 2.96
N ARG A 153 3.53 -14.19 3.94
CA ARG A 153 3.20 -12.75 3.78
C ARG A 153 2.07 -12.37 2.82
N PHE A 154 0.89 -12.21 3.41
CA PHE A 154 -0.12 -11.16 3.14
C PHE A 154 -1.24 -11.10 4.22
N GLY A 155 -1.14 -11.85 5.32
CA GLY A 155 -2.26 -12.10 6.26
C GLY A 155 -2.60 -10.97 7.24
N LEU A 156 -1.62 -10.20 7.75
CA LEU A 156 -1.92 -9.12 8.69
C LEU A 156 -2.56 -7.88 8.03
N SER A 157 -2.40 -7.71 6.71
CA SER A 157 -2.94 -6.54 5.96
C SER A 157 -4.16 -6.87 5.09
N GLY A 158 -4.45 -8.16 4.87
CA GLY A 158 -5.58 -8.64 4.07
C GLY A 158 -6.91 -8.52 4.79
N ILE A 159 -7.49 -7.32 4.85
CA ILE A 159 -8.87 -7.17 5.31
C ILE A 159 -9.80 -7.79 4.24
N THR A 160 -10.53 -8.84 4.62
CA THR A 160 -11.52 -9.58 3.81
C THR A 160 -12.83 -8.81 3.58
N GLU A 161 -12.96 -7.62 4.15
CA GLU A 161 -14.14 -6.78 4.00
C GLU A 161 -14.25 -6.22 2.57
N LYS A 162 -15.49 -5.99 2.14
CA LYS A 162 -15.79 -5.40 0.85
C LYS A 162 -15.17 -4.00 0.76
N ARG A 163 -14.24 -3.84 -0.17
CA ARG A 163 -13.64 -2.55 -0.54
C ARG A 163 -14.60 -1.77 -1.43
N VAL A 164 -14.86 -0.52 -1.07
CA VAL A 164 -15.68 0.40 -1.86
C VAL A 164 -14.79 1.54 -2.37
N PRO A 165 -14.91 1.98 -3.63
CA PRO A 165 -14.16 3.15 -4.11
C PRO A 165 -14.45 4.38 -3.25
N GLY A 166 -13.41 5.13 -2.87
CA GLY A 166 -13.57 6.29 -1.98
C GLY A 166 -14.51 7.36 -2.54
N LEU A 167 -14.50 7.58 -3.87
CA LEU A 167 -15.41 8.52 -4.52
C LEU A 167 -16.88 8.10 -4.37
N ASP A 168 -17.17 6.80 -4.38
CA ASP A 168 -18.54 6.29 -4.22
C ASP A 168 -19.02 6.49 -2.78
N ALA A 169 -18.13 6.36 -1.80
CA ALA A 169 -18.44 6.67 -0.40
C ALA A 169 -18.81 8.15 -0.21
N VAL A 170 -18.04 9.05 -0.83
CA VAL A 170 -18.32 10.49 -0.80
C VAL A 170 -19.66 10.76 -1.50
N LYS A 171 -19.97 10.13 -2.64
CA LYS A 171 -21.28 10.31 -3.28
C LYS A 171 -22.45 9.79 -2.43
N LYS A 172 -22.24 8.69 -1.70
CA LYS A 172 -23.26 8.02 -0.89
C LYS A 172 -23.58 8.77 0.40
N TYR A 173 -22.57 9.35 1.06
CA TYR A 173 -22.71 9.94 2.39
C TYR A 173 -22.47 11.46 2.36
N PRO A 174 -23.49 12.30 2.66
CA PRO A 174 -23.34 13.75 2.70
C PRO A 174 -22.37 14.25 3.77
N LYS A 175 -22.28 13.55 4.90
CA LYS A 175 -21.40 13.85 6.03
C LYS A 175 -20.54 12.62 6.30
N LEU A 176 -19.28 12.68 5.89
CA LEU A 176 -18.36 11.55 5.92
C LEU A 176 -17.13 11.88 6.77
N MET A 177 -16.76 10.98 7.67
CA MET A 177 -15.51 11.01 8.41
C MET A 177 -14.62 9.86 7.94
N ILE A 178 -13.48 10.21 7.36
CA ILE A 178 -12.52 9.29 6.78
C ILE A 178 -11.38 9.06 7.77
N LEU A 179 -11.37 7.87 8.34
CA LEU A 179 -10.34 7.37 9.22
C LEU A 179 -9.25 6.64 8.44
N GLY A 180 -8.08 6.47 9.04
CA GLY A 180 -7.04 5.62 8.49
C GLY A 180 -5.71 5.79 9.21
N LYS A 181 -4.79 4.87 8.94
CA LYS A 181 -3.43 4.87 9.50
C LYS A 181 -2.61 6.10 9.04
N PRO A 182 -1.51 6.45 9.72
CA PRO A 182 -0.51 7.36 9.18
C PRO A 182 -0.04 6.91 7.78
N GLY A 183 0.10 7.87 6.86
CA GLY A 183 0.54 7.56 5.48
C GLY A 183 -0.51 6.93 4.56
N ALA A 184 -1.72 6.61 5.02
CA ALA A 184 -2.78 5.97 4.22
C ALA A 184 -3.32 6.82 3.05
N GLY A 185 -2.93 8.10 2.92
CA GLY A 185 -3.34 8.96 1.81
C GLY A 185 -4.62 9.78 2.04
N LYS A 186 -5.07 9.95 3.29
CA LYS A 186 -6.25 10.77 3.66
C LYS A 186 -6.21 12.20 3.10
N THR A 187 -5.18 12.97 3.43
CA THR A 187 -4.96 14.33 2.90
C THR A 187 -4.90 14.33 1.36
N THR A 188 -4.21 13.35 0.77
CA THR A 188 -4.09 13.20 -0.69
C THR A 188 -5.46 12.98 -1.33
N PHE A 189 -6.34 12.20 -0.70
CA PHE A 189 -7.69 11.98 -1.18
C PHE A 189 -8.55 13.25 -1.11
N LEU A 190 -8.48 14.03 -0.03
CA LEU A 190 -9.19 15.32 0.05
C LEU A 190 -8.69 16.32 -0.99
N LYS A 191 -7.37 16.40 -1.20
CA LYS A 191 -6.81 17.24 -2.26
C LYS A 191 -7.31 16.82 -3.65
N HIS A 192 -7.41 15.51 -3.89
CA HIS A 192 -7.95 14.99 -5.16
C HIS A 192 -9.42 15.37 -5.34
N LEU A 193 -10.26 15.22 -4.29
CA LEU A 193 -11.65 15.69 -4.31
C LEU A 193 -11.75 17.17 -4.64
N ALA A 194 -10.89 18.02 -4.06
CA ALA A 194 -10.89 19.44 -4.36
C ALA A 194 -10.54 19.74 -5.83
N ILE A 195 -9.54 19.05 -6.39
CA ILE A 195 -9.08 19.22 -7.77
C ILE A 195 -10.12 18.71 -8.78
N GLU A 196 -10.69 17.53 -8.56
CA GLU A 196 -11.76 16.99 -9.42
C GLU A 196 -13.01 17.87 -9.35
N CYS A 197 -13.31 18.38 -8.16
CA CYS A 197 -14.46 19.26 -7.95
C CYS A 197 -14.28 20.59 -8.67
N ILE A 198 -13.16 21.30 -8.47
CA ILE A 198 -12.93 22.59 -9.13
C ILE A 198 -12.76 22.44 -10.65
N GLY A 199 -12.29 21.28 -11.11
CA GLY A 199 -12.22 20.91 -12.53
C GLY A 199 -13.57 20.57 -13.16
N GLY A 200 -14.60 20.28 -12.36
CA GLY A 200 -15.95 19.94 -12.84
C GLY A 200 -16.14 18.46 -13.18
N MET A 201 -15.17 17.61 -12.84
CA MET A 201 -15.23 16.16 -13.06
C MET A 201 -15.97 15.44 -11.92
N PHE A 202 -16.11 16.10 -10.77
CA PHE A 202 -16.81 15.59 -9.58
C PHE A 202 -17.69 16.68 -8.97
N GLN A 203 -19.01 16.47 -8.86
CA GLN A 203 -19.93 17.44 -8.23
C GLN A 203 -19.75 18.88 -8.74
N ALA A 204 -19.90 19.07 -10.05
CA ALA A 204 -19.68 20.36 -10.72
C ALA A 204 -20.60 21.48 -10.21
N GLU A 205 -21.72 21.12 -9.57
CA GLU A 205 -22.68 22.01 -8.91
C GLU A 205 -22.20 22.55 -7.55
N ARG A 206 -21.04 22.08 -7.06
CA ARG A 206 -20.47 22.49 -5.78
C ARG A 206 -19.16 23.26 -5.92
N ILE A 207 -18.78 23.95 -4.85
CA ILE A 207 -17.53 24.69 -4.71
C ILE A 207 -16.69 23.99 -3.63
N PRO A 208 -15.47 23.51 -3.95
CA PRO A 208 -14.62 22.86 -2.97
C PRO A 208 -13.93 23.87 -2.07
N LEU A 209 -13.97 23.63 -0.76
CA LEU A 209 -13.26 24.39 0.26
C LEU A 209 -12.35 23.44 1.05
N PHE A 210 -11.05 23.57 0.85
CA PHE A 210 -10.05 22.77 1.56
C PHE A 210 -9.55 23.53 2.78
N ILE A 211 -9.84 23.01 3.97
CA ILE A 211 -9.52 23.63 5.26
C ILE A 211 -8.68 22.65 6.06
N THR A 212 -7.47 23.07 6.39
CA THR A 212 -6.63 22.43 7.39
C THR A 212 -7.18 22.77 8.78
N LEU A 213 -7.64 21.76 9.52
CA LEU A 213 -8.25 21.98 10.84
C LEU A 213 -7.26 22.56 11.84
N LYS A 214 -5.97 22.27 11.67
CA LYS A 214 -4.90 22.92 12.41
C LYS A 214 -4.87 24.44 12.18
N ASP A 215 -4.88 24.90 10.93
CA ASP A 215 -4.80 26.34 10.64
C ASP A 215 -6.06 27.08 11.10
N PHE A 216 -7.23 26.42 11.01
CA PHE A 216 -8.47 26.92 11.62
C PHE A 216 -8.35 27.02 13.15
N ALA A 217 -7.83 25.99 13.81
CA ALA A 217 -7.69 25.96 15.25
C ALA A 217 -6.73 27.06 15.76
N GLU A 218 -5.59 27.22 15.09
CA GLU A 218 -4.51 28.14 15.48
C GLU A 218 -4.73 29.59 15.01
N MET A 219 -5.84 29.89 14.33
CA MET A 219 -6.09 31.22 13.80
C MET A 219 -6.21 32.26 14.94
N PRO A 220 -5.56 33.44 14.81
CA PRO A 220 -5.67 34.51 15.80
C PRO A 220 -7.13 34.91 16.05
N LYS A 221 -7.46 35.20 17.32
CA LYS A 221 -8.82 35.50 17.80
C LYS A 221 -9.80 34.32 17.74
N GLN A 222 -9.37 33.16 17.25
CA GLN A 222 -10.15 31.91 17.23
C GLN A 222 -11.60 32.12 16.71
N PRO A 223 -11.76 32.63 15.48
CA PRO A 223 -13.08 32.85 14.91
C PRO A 223 -13.89 31.55 14.86
N ASP A 224 -15.21 31.67 14.80
CA ASP A 224 -16.06 30.53 14.49
C ASP A 224 -15.86 30.07 13.04
N LEU A 225 -16.41 28.91 12.68
CA LEU A 225 -16.17 28.33 11.37
C LEU A 225 -16.78 29.17 10.23
N LEU A 226 -17.86 29.92 10.48
CA LEU A 226 -18.48 30.79 9.48
C LEU A 226 -17.61 32.02 9.21
N ASP A 227 -17.16 32.68 10.27
CA ASP A 227 -16.25 33.82 10.20
C ASP A 227 -14.93 33.44 9.53
N TYR A 228 -14.41 32.24 9.83
CA TYR A 228 -13.24 31.70 9.16
C TYR A 228 -13.46 31.59 7.65
N LEU A 229 -14.61 31.06 7.21
CA LEU A 229 -14.95 30.94 5.80
C LEU A 229 -15.11 32.31 5.13
N ILE A 230 -15.74 33.28 5.79
CA ILE A 230 -15.88 34.65 5.27
C ILE A 230 -14.49 35.28 5.07
N GLN A 231 -13.58 35.08 6.02
CA GLN A 231 -12.19 35.55 5.90
C GLN A 231 -11.43 34.82 4.78
N LEU A 232 -11.66 33.52 4.62
CA LEU A 232 -11.08 32.73 3.53
C LEU A 232 -11.54 33.24 2.16
N PHE A 233 -12.84 33.48 1.98
CA PHE A 233 -13.39 34.09 0.76
C PHE A 233 -12.89 35.52 0.55
N SER A 234 -12.74 36.29 1.63
CA SER A 234 -12.14 37.63 1.55
C SER A 234 -10.72 37.56 1.00
N SER A 235 -9.93 36.57 1.46
CA SER A 235 -8.60 36.30 0.91
C SER A 235 -8.64 35.92 -0.57
N TYR A 236 -9.77 35.41 -1.06
CA TYR A 236 -10.01 35.02 -2.45
C TYR A 236 -10.40 36.20 -3.36
N GLY A 237 -10.59 37.39 -2.80
CA GLY A 237 -10.95 38.60 -3.54
C GLY A 237 -12.43 38.96 -3.46
N PHE A 238 -13.22 38.25 -2.65
CA PHE A 238 -14.59 38.65 -2.33
C PHE A 238 -14.59 39.75 -1.26
N ALA A 239 -15.59 40.63 -1.29
CA ALA A 239 -15.71 41.65 -0.24
C ALA A 239 -16.14 41.00 1.08
N SER A 240 -15.67 41.52 2.22
CA SER A 240 -16.01 40.95 3.54
C SER A 240 -17.49 41.08 3.90
N ASN A 241 -18.21 41.99 3.25
CA ASN A 241 -19.66 42.15 3.36
C ASN A 241 -20.44 41.40 2.26
N ASP A 242 -19.77 40.55 1.47
CA ASP A 242 -20.41 39.75 0.44
C ASP A 242 -21.21 38.60 1.05
N THR A 243 -22.54 38.67 0.90
CA THR A 243 -23.48 37.64 1.39
C THR A 243 -23.46 36.35 0.57
N SER A 244 -22.66 36.29 -0.50
CA SER A 244 -22.53 35.12 -1.38
C SER A 244 -22.16 33.85 -0.62
N VAL A 245 -21.27 33.92 0.38
CA VAL A 245 -20.84 32.75 1.16
C VAL A 245 -22.01 32.13 1.92
N GLU A 246 -22.77 32.97 2.64
CA GLU A 246 -23.97 32.54 3.35
C GLU A 246 -25.05 32.01 2.40
N GLN A 247 -25.22 32.65 1.24
CA GLN A 247 -26.18 32.20 0.22
C GLN A 247 -25.80 30.80 -0.29
N LEU A 248 -24.53 30.56 -0.61
CA LEU A 248 -24.02 29.27 -1.07
C LEU A 248 -24.14 28.19 0.01
N LEU A 249 -23.85 28.54 1.28
CA LEU A 249 -24.03 27.66 2.42
C LEU A 249 -25.50 27.26 2.62
N LYS A 250 -26.42 28.22 2.58
CA LYS A 250 -27.87 27.96 2.74
C LYS A 250 -28.45 27.13 1.60
N GLN A 251 -27.87 27.21 0.41
CA GLN A 251 -28.29 26.46 -0.78
C GLN A 251 -27.59 25.10 -0.94
N GLY A 252 -26.60 24.77 -0.09
CA GLY A 252 -25.93 23.47 -0.11
C GLY A 252 -24.89 23.31 -1.23
N ASN A 253 -24.39 24.42 -1.78
CA ASN A 253 -23.48 24.41 -2.93
C ASN A 253 -22.00 24.25 -2.56
N LEU A 254 -21.67 23.88 -1.32
CA LEU A 254 -20.28 23.72 -0.90
C LEU A 254 -19.91 22.25 -0.67
N LEU A 255 -18.69 21.90 -1.09
CA LEU A 255 -17.98 20.69 -0.71
C LEU A 255 -16.90 21.08 0.31
N ILE A 256 -17.18 20.87 1.59
CA ILE A 256 -16.35 21.30 2.71
C ILE A 256 -15.44 20.14 3.12
N LEU A 257 -14.15 20.32 2.89
CA LEU A 257 -13.11 19.33 3.09
C LEU A 257 -12.25 19.75 4.29
N LEU A 258 -12.43 19.07 5.43
CA LEU A 258 -11.77 19.37 6.69
C LEU A 258 -10.64 18.36 6.94
N ASP A 259 -9.39 18.78 6.72
CA ASP A 259 -8.23 17.89 6.82
C ASP A 259 -7.56 17.94 8.20
N GLY A 260 -7.27 16.76 8.77
CA GLY A 260 -6.37 16.60 9.91
C GLY A 260 -6.98 16.94 11.26
N LEU A 261 -8.13 16.37 11.60
CA LEU A 261 -8.75 16.60 12.93
C LEU A 261 -7.82 16.16 14.07
N ASP A 262 -7.04 15.11 13.86
CA ASP A 262 -6.04 14.66 14.84
C ASP A 262 -4.91 15.68 15.07
N GLU A 263 -4.67 16.62 14.13
CA GLU A 263 -3.60 17.61 14.19
C GLU A 263 -3.95 18.86 15.02
N VAL A 264 -5.20 18.95 15.47
CA VAL A 264 -5.68 20.00 16.36
C VAL A 264 -5.09 19.81 17.76
N ARG A 265 -4.61 20.90 18.37
CA ARG A 265 -4.10 20.89 19.74
C ARG A 265 -5.18 20.55 20.74
N GLU A 266 -4.76 20.00 21.87
CA GLU A 266 -5.69 19.58 22.91
C GLU A 266 -6.54 20.72 23.45
N SER A 267 -5.92 21.88 23.67
CA SER A 267 -6.58 23.11 24.11
C SER A 267 -7.72 23.56 23.20
N ASP A 268 -7.65 23.22 21.91
CA ASP A 268 -8.59 23.68 20.89
C ASP A 268 -9.59 22.61 20.47
N SER A 269 -9.37 21.34 20.84
CA SER A 269 -10.14 20.20 20.35
C SER A 269 -11.64 20.35 20.63
N SER A 270 -12.02 20.64 21.88
CA SER A 270 -13.43 20.81 22.26
C SER A 270 -14.13 21.91 21.45
N ARG A 271 -13.48 23.07 21.31
CA ARG A 271 -14.00 24.20 20.51
C ARG A 271 -14.19 23.80 19.05
N VAL A 272 -13.16 23.22 18.42
CA VAL A 272 -13.20 22.83 17.01
C VAL A 272 -14.29 21.81 16.74
N LEU A 273 -14.43 20.78 17.59
CA LEU A 273 -15.49 19.77 17.47
C LEU A 273 -16.89 20.39 17.56
N GLN A 274 -17.11 21.26 18.55
CA GLN A 274 -18.39 21.95 18.72
C GLN A 274 -18.72 22.84 17.52
N GLN A 275 -17.72 23.55 16.98
CA GLN A 275 -17.86 24.39 15.80
C GLN A 275 -18.23 23.57 14.56
N ILE A 276 -17.53 22.47 14.29
CA ILE A 276 -17.85 21.57 13.17
C ILE A 276 -19.26 21.01 13.33
N HIS A 277 -19.62 20.55 14.53
CA HIS A 277 -20.96 20.00 14.81
C HIS A 277 -22.06 21.04 14.59
N HIS A 278 -21.91 22.23 15.18
CA HIS A 278 -22.88 23.30 15.04
C HIS A 278 -23.04 23.74 13.58
N PHE A 279 -21.92 23.94 12.90
CA PHE A 279 -21.89 24.39 11.51
C PHE A 279 -22.50 23.35 10.55
N ALA A 280 -22.14 22.07 10.70
CA ALA A 280 -22.71 20.99 9.89
C ALA A 280 -24.21 20.76 10.16
N LYS A 281 -24.69 21.11 11.37
CA LYS A 281 -26.11 21.10 11.71
C LYS A 281 -26.85 22.31 11.13
N GLN A 282 -26.24 23.48 11.14
CA GLN A 282 -26.83 24.72 10.63
C GLN A 282 -26.94 24.72 9.09
N PHE A 283 -25.94 24.16 8.40
CA PHE A 283 -25.83 24.18 6.94
C PHE A 283 -25.80 22.76 6.35
N ASP A 284 -26.83 21.98 6.65
CA ASP A 284 -26.94 20.54 6.37
C ASP A 284 -27.02 20.15 4.88
N GLY A 285 -27.42 21.07 3.99
CA GLY A 285 -27.46 20.86 2.54
C GLY A 285 -26.08 20.73 1.88
N ASN A 286 -24.99 21.12 2.57
CA ASN A 286 -23.63 21.01 2.05
C ASN A 286 -23.06 19.61 2.26
N GLN A 287 -22.02 19.28 1.49
CA GLN A 287 -21.25 18.06 1.75
C GLN A 287 -20.06 18.32 2.64
N PHE A 288 -19.87 17.45 3.63
CA PHE A 288 -18.76 17.49 4.58
C PHE A 288 -17.93 16.22 4.47
N VAL A 289 -16.62 16.38 4.33
CA VAL A 289 -15.65 15.29 4.42
C VAL A 289 -14.58 15.67 5.42
N ILE A 290 -14.44 14.91 6.50
CA ILE A 290 -13.45 15.13 7.56
C ILE A 290 -12.41 14.02 7.50
N THR A 291 -11.13 14.32 7.69
CA THR A 291 -10.10 13.29 7.89
C THR A 291 -9.60 13.25 9.33
N CYS A 292 -9.35 12.04 9.83
CA CYS A 292 -8.73 11.83 11.12
C CYS A 292 -7.90 10.53 11.11
N ARG A 293 -6.94 10.39 12.02
CA ARG A 293 -6.27 9.09 12.20
C ARG A 293 -7.21 8.13 12.93
N ILE A 294 -7.20 6.85 12.55
CA ILE A 294 -8.10 5.82 13.11
C ILE A 294 -7.97 5.64 14.63
N ALA A 295 -6.75 5.83 15.14
CA ALA A 295 -6.40 5.71 16.54
C ALA A 295 -6.39 7.05 17.28
N ALA A 296 -6.69 8.15 16.57
CA ALA A 296 -6.98 9.39 17.27
C ALA A 296 -8.29 9.20 18.05
N ARG A 297 -8.41 9.92 19.16
CA ARG A 297 -9.52 9.93 20.12
C ARG A 297 -10.88 9.57 19.51
N GLU A 298 -11.73 8.91 20.30
CA GLU A 298 -13.12 8.62 19.92
C GLU A 298 -13.94 9.91 19.80
N TYR A 299 -13.81 10.60 18.67
CA TYR A 299 -14.70 11.69 18.29
C TYR A 299 -15.98 11.08 17.75
N THR A 300 -17.05 11.11 18.54
CA THR A 300 -18.36 10.65 18.06
C THR A 300 -19.10 11.82 17.44
N PHE A 301 -19.20 11.83 16.12
CA PHE A 301 -20.07 12.74 15.39
C PHE A 301 -21.34 11.99 14.98
N GLU A 302 -22.41 12.11 15.77
CA GLU A 302 -23.68 11.37 15.53
C GLU A 302 -24.23 11.50 14.11
N GLN A 303 -23.94 12.61 13.42
CA GLN A 303 -24.43 12.89 12.07
C GLN A 303 -23.47 12.47 10.94
N PHE A 304 -22.27 11.99 11.27
CA PHE A 304 -21.27 11.61 10.27
C PHE A 304 -21.20 10.10 10.15
N THR A 305 -21.14 9.62 8.92
CA THR A 305 -20.79 8.23 8.67
C THR A 305 -19.27 8.10 8.76
N GLU A 306 -18.77 7.16 9.54
CA GLU A 306 -17.35 6.90 9.62
C GLU A 306 -16.95 5.74 8.70
N VAL A 307 -15.85 5.91 7.97
CA VAL A 307 -15.26 4.91 7.09
C VAL A 307 -13.76 4.87 7.28
N GLU A 308 -13.12 3.75 6.98
CA GLU A 308 -11.66 3.61 7.05
C GLU A 308 -11.05 3.53 5.65
N ILE A 309 -9.96 4.24 5.36
CA ILE A 309 -9.17 4.02 4.14
C ILE A 309 -8.50 2.65 4.21
N ALA A 310 -8.74 1.81 3.20
CA ALA A 310 -8.11 0.52 3.06
C ALA A 310 -6.65 0.66 2.58
N ASP A 311 -5.79 -0.23 3.05
CA ASP A 311 -4.42 -0.38 2.54
C ASP A 311 -4.44 -0.69 1.03
N PHE A 312 -3.42 -0.26 0.27
CA PHE A 312 -3.35 -0.51 -1.17
C PHE A 312 -3.30 -2.01 -1.48
N ASP A 313 -4.10 -2.44 -2.46
CA ASP A 313 -3.98 -3.76 -3.06
C ASP A 313 -2.89 -3.81 -4.15
N ALA A 314 -2.63 -5.01 -4.67
CA ALA A 314 -1.61 -5.21 -5.70
C ALA A 314 -1.85 -4.42 -6.99
N GLN A 315 -3.12 -4.12 -7.34
CA GLN A 315 -3.45 -3.32 -8.52
C GLN A 315 -3.15 -1.84 -8.28
N GLN A 316 -3.53 -1.31 -7.10
CA GLN A 316 -3.23 0.05 -6.69
C GLN A 316 -1.71 0.29 -6.58
N ILE A 317 -0.95 -0.66 -6.02
CA ILE A 317 0.52 -0.59 -5.96
C ILE A 317 1.13 -0.53 -7.36
N ALA A 318 0.70 -1.41 -8.27
CA ALA A 318 1.20 -1.42 -9.64
C ALA A 318 0.84 -0.14 -10.39
N TYR A 319 -0.38 0.36 -10.20
CA TYR A 319 -0.84 1.62 -10.80
C TYR A 319 -0.01 2.81 -10.32
N PHE A 320 0.21 2.93 -9.01
CA PHE A 320 1.04 3.98 -8.43
C PHE A 320 2.47 3.92 -8.98
N ALA A 321 3.10 2.74 -8.96
CA ALA A 321 4.47 2.56 -9.44
C ALA A 321 4.60 2.91 -10.93
N ASN A 322 3.67 2.44 -11.76
CA ASN A 322 3.67 2.77 -13.19
C ASN A 322 3.58 4.26 -13.43
N ARG A 323 2.71 4.97 -12.70
CA ARG A 323 2.59 6.42 -12.81
C ARG A 323 3.84 7.16 -12.33
N TRP A 324 4.39 6.75 -11.19
CA TRP A 324 5.61 7.32 -10.63
C TRP A 324 6.78 7.32 -11.63
N PHE A 325 7.04 6.17 -12.25
CA PHE A 325 8.16 6.00 -13.17
C PHE A 325 7.84 6.43 -14.61
N SER A 326 6.59 6.27 -15.08
CA SER A 326 6.19 6.74 -16.42
C SER A 326 6.16 8.25 -16.53
N GLY A 327 5.87 8.98 -15.43
CA GLY A 327 6.01 10.44 -15.38
C GLY A 327 7.44 10.93 -15.59
N LYS A 328 8.41 10.00 -15.66
CA LYS A 328 9.84 10.24 -15.90
C LYS A 328 10.36 9.49 -17.13
N ASP A 329 9.45 9.01 -17.99
CA ASP A 329 9.73 8.23 -19.19
C ASP A 329 10.49 6.90 -18.97
N ASP A 330 10.46 6.32 -17.76
CA ASP A 330 11.19 5.09 -17.41
C ASP A 330 10.27 3.89 -17.13
N ARG A 331 9.58 3.42 -18.17
CA ARG A 331 8.68 2.24 -18.07
C ARG A 331 9.42 0.96 -17.69
N VAL A 332 10.67 0.81 -18.14
CA VAL A 332 11.48 -0.39 -17.86
C VAL A 332 11.76 -0.49 -16.37
N LYS A 333 12.06 0.63 -15.70
CA LYS A 333 12.26 0.66 -14.25
C LYS A 333 10.98 0.37 -13.47
N ALA A 334 9.83 0.83 -13.96
CA ALA A 334 8.53 0.47 -13.39
C ALA A 334 8.30 -1.06 -13.39
N GLU A 335 8.53 -1.71 -14.53
CA GLU A 335 8.40 -3.16 -14.66
C GLU A 335 9.38 -3.90 -13.75
N ARG A 336 10.64 -3.45 -13.68
CA ARG A 336 11.66 -4.03 -12.80
C ARG A 336 11.28 -3.88 -11.32
N PHE A 337 10.79 -2.71 -10.92
CA PHE A 337 10.30 -2.44 -9.56
C PHE A 337 9.19 -3.42 -9.18
N ILE A 338 8.16 -3.54 -10.03
CA ILE A 338 7.03 -4.44 -9.80
C ILE A 338 7.49 -5.90 -9.74
N GLN A 339 8.40 -6.32 -10.64
CA GLN A 339 8.96 -7.67 -10.63
C GLN A 339 9.76 -7.94 -9.35
N LYS A 340 10.54 -6.98 -8.87
CA LYS A 340 11.33 -7.11 -7.65
C LYS A 340 10.41 -7.20 -6.42
N LEU A 341 9.39 -6.36 -6.32
CA LEU A 341 8.37 -6.45 -5.26
C LEU A 341 7.64 -7.80 -5.27
N LYS A 342 7.29 -8.35 -6.45
CA LYS A 342 6.65 -9.68 -6.53
C LYS A 342 7.54 -10.79 -5.97
N LYS A 343 8.86 -10.67 -6.13
CA LYS A 343 9.84 -11.64 -5.62
C LYS A 343 10.16 -11.43 -4.13
N ASP A 344 10.12 -10.19 -3.66
CA ASP A 344 10.48 -9.80 -2.29
C ASP A 344 9.23 -9.55 -1.44
N LYS A 345 8.63 -10.65 -0.97
CA LYS A 345 7.41 -10.64 -0.15
C LYS A 345 7.55 -9.75 1.11
N PRO A 346 8.61 -9.88 1.95
CA PRO A 346 9.43 -8.73 2.27
C PRO A 346 8.89 -7.31 2.36
N ILE A 347 9.46 -6.61 1.40
CA ILE A 347 9.32 -5.24 1.00
C ILE A 347 7.92 -4.98 0.41
N ARG A 348 7.33 -5.97 -0.26
CA ARG A 348 5.97 -5.86 -0.81
C ARG A 348 4.92 -5.59 0.27
N GLU A 349 5.10 -6.13 1.48
CA GLU A 349 4.18 -5.86 2.58
C GLU A 349 4.18 -4.38 2.99
N LEU A 350 5.34 -3.72 2.95
CA LEU A 350 5.44 -2.27 3.22
C LEU A 350 4.75 -1.43 2.15
N ALA A 351 4.75 -1.90 0.90
CA ALA A 351 4.19 -1.20 -0.26
C ALA A 351 2.66 -1.00 -0.18
N THR A 352 1.95 -1.66 0.74
CA THR A 352 0.51 -1.45 0.92
C THR A 352 0.20 -0.11 1.58
N ASN A 353 1.16 0.50 2.28
CA ASN A 353 1.04 1.87 2.78
C ASN A 353 1.59 2.86 1.73
N PRO A 354 0.79 3.82 1.23
CA PRO A 354 1.23 4.76 0.19
C PRO A 354 2.49 5.56 0.55
N LEU A 355 2.69 5.91 1.82
CA LEU A 355 3.88 6.63 2.29
C LEU A 355 5.14 5.76 2.16
N LEU A 356 5.06 4.50 2.58
CA LEU A 356 6.16 3.55 2.46
C LEU A 356 6.39 3.16 1.00
N LEU A 357 5.34 3.01 0.19
CA LEU A 357 5.46 2.82 -1.26
C LEU A 357 6.21 3.97 -1.94
N THR A 358 5.95 5.22 -1.50
CA THR A 358 6.69 6.39 -2.00
C THR A 358 8.17 6.28 -1.63
N LEU A 359 8.51 5.88 -0.39
CA LEU A 359 9.90 5.63 0.03
C LEU A 359 10.55 4.56 -0.86
N LEU A 360 9.87 3.43 -1.09
CA LEU A 360 10.37 2.36 -1.95
C LEU A 360 10.63 2.84 -3.37
N CYS A 361 9.75 3.68 -3.92
CA CYS A 361 9.95 4.26 -5.25
C CYS A 361 11.16 5.19 -5.28
N LEU A 362 11.36 6.03 -4.27
CA LEU A 362 12.52 6.92 -4.15
C LEU A 362 13.84 6.14 -4.07
N VAL A 363 13.93 5.17 -3.17
CA VAL A 363 15.14 4.34 -3.00
C VAL A 363 15.46 3.57 -4.29
N PHE A 364 14.44 3.01 -4.93
CA PHE A 364 14.62 2.28 -6.19
C PHE A 364 14.97 3.21 -7.37
N GLU A 365 14.57 4.47 -7.31
CA GLU A 365 14.88 5.46 -8.33
C GLU A 365 16.38 5.78 -8.40
N GLU A 366 17.09 5.75 -7.27
CA GLU A 366 18.51 6.07 -7.25
C GLU A 366 19.36 4.93 -7.83
N SER A 367 19.08 3.67 -7.45
CA SER A 367 19.94 2.53 -7.75
C SER A 367 19.37 1.55 -8.78
N GLY A 368 18.07 1.57 -9.06
CA GLY A 368 17.39 0.56 -9.88
C GLY A 368 17.24 -0.81 -9.21
N SER A 369 17.52 -0.90 -7.92
CA SER A 369 17.33 -2.08 -7.07
C SER A 369 16.86 -1.66 -5.66
N PHE A 370 16.47 -2.63 -4.83
CA PHE A 370 16.36 -2.38 -3.40
C PHE A 370 17.72 -2.60 -2.74
N PRO A 371 18.01 -1.94 -1.60
CA PRO A 371 19.22 -2.17 -0.85
C PRO A 371 19.43 -3.66 -0.58
N SER A 372 20.67 -4.11 -0.72
CA SER A 372 21.09 -5.47 -0.40
C SER A 372 20.92 -5.75 1.10
N ASN A 373 21.24 -4.76 1.95
CA ASN A 373 20.88 -4.78 3.36
C ASN A 373 19.44 -4.26 3.58
N ARG A 374 18.48 -5.18 3.71
CA ARG A 374 17.08 -4.82 3.96
C ARG A 374 16.84 -4.14 5.31
N SER A 375 17.71 -4.39 6.30
CA SER A 375 17.58 -3.75 7.61
C SER A 375 17.69 -2.23 7.53
N GLU A 376 18.52 -1.72 6.61
CA GLU A 376 18.65 -0.29 6.33
C GLU A 376 17.36 0.28 5.75
N LEU A 377 16.74 -0.42 4.80
CA LEU A 377 15.46 -0.01 4.22
C LEU A 377 14.34 0.06 5.28
N TYR A 378 14.31 -0.90 6.21
CA TYR A 378 13.35 -0.90 7.32
C TYR A 378 13.63 0.22 8.32
N LYS A 379 14.92 0.50 8.59
CA LYS A 379 15.33 1.65 9.40
C LYS A 379 14.93 2.97 8.77
N GLU A 380 15.10 3.13 7.45
CA GLU A 380 14.63 4.32 6.73
C GLU A 380 13.11 4.46 6.79
N GLY A 381 12.37 3.37 6.58
CA GLY A 381 10.91 3.34 6.73
C GLY A 381 10.47 3.72 8.15
N LEU A 382 11.19 3.22 9.16
CA LEU A 382 10.95 3.54 10.56
C LEU A 382 11.24 5.02 10.84
N ASP A 383 12.36 5.55 10.35
CA ASP A 383 12.72 6.96 10.47
C ASP A 383 11.69 7.88 9.80
N VAL A 384 11.09 7.45 8.69
CA VAL A 384 9.98 8.15 8.05
C VAL A 384 8.77 8.22 8.98
N LEU A 385 8.39 7.11 9.61
CA LEU A 385 7.23 7.01 10.51
C LEU A 385 7.47 7.69 11.87
N LEU A 386 8.70 7.63 12.40
CA LEU A 386 9.06 8.14 13.74
C LEU A 386 9.56 9.60 13.72
N LYS A 387 10.37 10.01 12.74
CA LYS A 387 11.04 11.33 12.72
C LYS A 387 10.40 12.32 11.73
N LYS A 388 10.20 11.91 10.47
CA LYS A 388 9.97 12.86 9.36
C LYS A 388 8.50 13.27 9.18
N TRP A 389 7.55 12.45 9.58
CA TRP A 389 6.14 12.71 9.30
C TRP A 389 5.52 13.80 10.19
N ASP A 390 5.77 13.77 11.50
CA ASP A 390 5.18 14.75 12.43
C ASP A 390 6.01 16.05 12.53
N ALA A 391 7.34 15.99 12.38
CA ALA A 391 8.22 17.17 12.42
C ALA A 391 7.92 18.16 11.28
N LYS A 392 7.61 17.67 10.07
CA LYS A 392 7.23 18.52 8.92
C LYS A 392 5.87 19.19 9.08
N ARG A 393 5.01 18.70 9.98
CA ARG A 393 3.66 19.22 10.21
C ARG A 393 3.54 20.11 11.47
N ASN A 394 4.63 20.25 12.24
CA ASN A 394 4.69 21.05 13.47
C ASN A 394 3.52 20.72 14.45
N ILE A 395 3.26 19.42 14.65
CA ILE A 395 2.11 18.93 15.42
C ILE A 395 2.46 18.86 16.92
N GLU A 396 1.66 19.50 17.78
CA GLU A 396 1.80 19.43 19.24
C GLU A 396 0.80 18.44 19.86
N ARG A 397 1.27 17.31 20.40
CA ARG A 397 0.46 16.27 21.08
C ARG A 397 1.10 15.80 22.40
N ASP A 398 0.34 15.04 23.19
CA ASP A 398 0.50 14.62 24.61
C ASP A 398 1.91 14.48 25.22
N GLN A 399 2.02 14.79 26.52
CA GLN A 399 3.28 15.08 27.21
C GLN A 399 4.18 13.87 27.54
N VAL A 400 3.64 12.68 27.82
CA VAL A 400 4.45 11.55 28.34
C VAL A 400 5.23 10.86 27.22
N TYR A 401 4.55 10.47 26.13
CA TYR A 401 5.21 9.83 24.98
C TYR A 401 6.19 10.78 24.25
N LYS A 402 5.93 12.10 24.28
CA LYS A 402 6.87 13.12 23.77
C LYS A 402 8.21 13.15 24.52
N LYS A 403 8.22 12.83 25.81
CA LYS A 403 9.44 12.83 26.63
C LYS A 403 10.34 11.62 26.33
N LEU A 404 9.81 10.57 25.70
CA LEU A 404 10.63 9.45 25.25
C LEU A 404 11.47 9.88 24.06
N SER A 405 12.80 9.76 24.19
CA SER A 405 13.70 9.89 23.06
C SER A 405 13.35 8.84 22.00
N LEU A 406 13.71 9.12 20.75
CA LEU A 406 13.53 8.16 19.65
C LEU A 406 14.05 6.77 20.02
N LYS A 407 15.29 6.70 20.53
CA LYS A 407 15.91 5.45 20.96
C LYS A 407 15.04 4.70 21.95
N ARG A 408 14.49 5.37 22.96
CA ARG A 408 13.60 4.74 23.95
C ARG A 408 12.31 4.19 23.31
N LYS A 409 11.74 4.90 22.34
CA LYS A 409 10.56 4.43 21.60
C LYS A 409 10.88 3.15 20.82
N GLU A 410 12.03 3.14 20.14
CA GLU A 410 12.50 1.96 19.41
C GLU A 410 12.75 0.81 20.39
N ASP A 411 13.47 1.04 21.50
CA ASP A 411 13.79 0.02 22.52
C ASP A 411 12.54 -0.63 23.10
N LEU A 412 11.51 0.18 23.39
CA LEU A 412 10.20 -0.29 23.85
C LEU A 412 9.53 -1.20 22.81
N LEU A 413 9.48 -0.77 21.54
CA LEU A 413 8.90 -1.56 20.46
C LEU A 413 9.69 -2.86 20.21
N SER A 414 11.02 -2.80 20.30
CA SER A 414 11.92 -3.95 20.22
C SER A 414 11.68 -4.97 21.34
N GLN A 415 11.44 -4.52 22.57
CA GLN A 415 11.10 -5.41 23.66
C GLN A 415 9.74 -6.09 23.43
N ILE A 416 8.70 -5.33 23.09
CA ILE A 416 7.37 -5.88 22.78
C ILE A 416 7.48 -6.90 21.64
N ALA A 417 8.23 -6.57 20.58
CA ALA A 417 8.43 -7.42 19.42
C ALA A 417 9.04 -8.77 19.80
N LEU A 418 10.19 -8.77 20.48
CA LEU A 418 10.87 -10.01 20.88
C LEU A 418 9.96 -10.90 21.74
N ASP A 419 9.38 -10.34 22.81
CA ASP A 419 8.59 -11.11 23.78
C ASP A 419 7.35 -11.74 23.14
N THR A 420 6.68 -11.03 22.22
CA THR A 420 5.49 -11.53 21.51
C THR A 420 5.87 -12.49 20.38
N PHE A 421 6.98 -12.23 19.67
CA PHE A 421 7.43 -13.08 18.56
C PHE A 421 7.89 -14.44 19.07
N GLU A 422 8.62 -14.51 20.19
CA GLU A 422 9.06 -15.77 20.79
C GLU A 422 7.88 -16.71 21.08
N ARG A 423 6.79 -16.15 21.64
CA ARG A 423 5.55 -16.88 21.94
C ARG A 423 4.72 -17.26 20.72
N GLY A 424 4.97 -16.60 19.57
CA GLY A 424 4.15 -16.76 18.36
C GLY A 424 2.87 -15.94 18.36
N ASP A 425 2.83 -14.90 19.19
CA ASP A 425 1.67 -14.02 19.34
C ASP A 425 1.76 -12.87 18.33
N TYR A 426 1.13 -13.04 17.16
CA TYR A 426 1.00 -11.98 16.16
C TYR A 426 -0.13 -10.99 16.48
N PHE A 427 -1.11 -11.43 17.26
CA PHE A 427 -2.17 -10.60 17.81
C PHE A 427 -2.13 -10.73 19.33
N PHE A 428 -2.21 -9.60 20.01
CA PHE A 428 -2.06 -9.53 21.46
C PHE A 428 -3.11 -8.60 22.06
N LYS A 429 -3.55 -8.88 23.29
CA LYS A 429 -4.58 -8.10 23.97
C LYS A 429 -4.00 -6.75 24.42
N GLN A 430 -4.83 -5.71 24.42
CA GLN A 430 -4.47 -4.36 24.87
C GLN A 430 -3.74 -4.36 26.22
N LYS A 431 -4.32 -5.04 27.22
CA LYS A 431 -3.75 -5.14 28.57
C LYS A 431 -2.35 -5.76 28.61
N GLU A 432 -2.03 -6.64 27.68
CA GLU A 432 -0.70 -7.25 27.60
C GLU A 432 0.34 -6.25 27.10
N VAL A 433 -0.01 -5.46 26.08
CA VAL A 433 0.85 -4.39 25.55
C VAL A 433 1.04 -3.28 26.59
N GLU A 434 -0.03 -2.88 27.26
CA GLU A 434 0.00 -1.91 28.37
C GLU A 434 0.92 -2.40 29.50
N ARG A 435 0.93 -3.70 29.80
CA ARG A 435 1.88 -4.27 30.77
C ARG A 435 3.32 -4.13 30.32
N TYR A 436 3.64 -4.47 29.06
CA TYR A 436 5.00 -4.26 28.54
C TYR A 436 5.43 -2.79 28.58
N ILE A 437 4.52 -1.88 28.23
CA ILE A 437 4.76 -0.44 28.29
C ILE A 437 4.97 0.00 29.74
N THR A 438 4.13 -0.47 30.66
CA THR A 438 4.24 -0.18 32.10
C THR A 438 5.59 -0.63 32.64
N ASP A 439 5.99 -1.87 32.35
CA ASP A 439 7.26 -2.42 32.83
C ASP A 439 8.46 -1.68 32.23
N TYR A 440 8.37 -1.22 30.98
CA TYR A 440 9.40 -0.38 30.38
C TYR A 440 9.47 1.01 31.04
N ILE A 441 8.33 1.70 31.18
CA ILE A 441 8.26 3.05 31.75
C ILE A 441 8.74 3.05 33.20
N ARG A 442 8.32 2.07 34.02
CA ARG A 442 8.72 1.96 35.43
C ARG A 442 10.24 1.94 35.64
N ASN A 443 10.99 1.47 34.65
CA ASN A 443 12.45 1.38 34.69
C ASN A 443 13.17 2.66 34.19
N LEU A 444 12.44 3.72 33.84
CA LEU A 444 13.04 4.99 33.43
C LEU A 444 13.42 5.86 34.66
N PRO A 445 14.51 6.66 34.57
CA PRO A 445 15.03 7.41 35.73
C PRO A 445 14.05 8.38 36.39
N ASP A 446 13.10 8.94 35.64
CA ASP A 446 12.13 9.94 36.08
C ASP A 446 10.69 9.40 36.09
N ALA A 447 10.53 8.06 36.14
CA ALA A 447 9.23 7.42 36.05
C ALA A 447 8.40 7.62 37.32
N ASN A 448 7.09 7.80 37.15
CA ASN A 448 6.16 7.71 38.27
C ASN A 448 6.15 6.26 38.79
N THR A 449 6.18 6.07 40.10
CA THR A 449 6.12 4.75 40.74
C THR A 449 4.69 4.36 41.15
N ASP A 450 3.75 5.29 41.08
CA ASP A 450 2.34 5.03 41.33
C ASP A 450 1.74 4.11 40.24
N THR A 451 1.01 3.08 40.68
CA THR A 451 0.51 2.02 39.80
C THR A 451 -0.64 2.49 38.91
N GLU A 452 -1.54 3.33 39.44
CA GLU A 452 -2.67 3.85 38.66
C GLU A 452 -2.19 4.86 37.61
N ALA A 453 -1.25 5.72 37.99
CA ALA A 453 -0.62 6.65 37.07
C ALA A 453 0.16 5.93 35.95
N LEU A 454 0.94 4.89 36.29
CA LEU A 454 1.65 4.07 35.29
C LEU A 454 0.67 3.38 34.32
N GLN A 455 -0.48 2.93 34.81
CA GLN A 455 -1.49 2.31 33.96
C GLN A 455 -2.07 3.32 32.96
N LEU A 456 -2.46 4.51 33.43
CA LEU A 456 -2.94 5.60 32.57
C LEU A 456 -1.88 6.04 31.55
N ASP A 457 -0.63 6.16 31.99
CA ASP A 457 0.51 6.47 31.12
C ASP A 457 0.71 5.39 30.05
N SER A 458 0.55 4.11 30.41
CA SER A 458 0.73 2.99 29.48
C SER A 458 -0.33 2.95 28.38
N GLU A 459 -1.60 3.21 28.72
CA GLU A 459 -2.70 3.31 27.77
C GLU A 459 -2.49 4.52 26.84
N ALA A 460 -2.11 5.68 27.41
CA ALA A 460 -1.82 6.89 26.65
C ALA A 460 -0.63 6.70 25.69
N VAL A 461 0.42 5.98 26.11
CA VAL A 461 1.57 5.64 25.26
C VAL A 461 1.17 4.67 24.15
N LEU A 462 0.38 3.63 24.42
CA LEU A 462 -0.12 2.71 23.40
C LEU A 462 -0.93 3.46 22.33
N LYS A 463 -1.89 4.27 22.76
CA LYS A 463 -2.70 5.10 21.84
C LYS A 463 -1.84 6.11 21.09
N SER A 464 -0.78 6.64 21.72
CA SER A 464 0.19 7.50 21.03
C SER A 464 0.98 6.76 19.95
N ILE A 465 1.45 5.53 20.20
CA ILE A 465 2.15 4.71 19.19
C ILE A 465 1.24 4.45 17.99
N GLU A 466 -0.02 4.07 18.27
CA GLU A 466 -1.03 3.76 17.27
C GLU A 466 -1.36 5.00 16.42
N ALA A 467 -1.64 6.12 17.07
CA ALA A 467 -2.02 7.37 16.40
C ALA A 467 -0.85 8.03 15.71
N GLN A 468 0.35 8.09 16.29
CA GLN A 468 1.47 8.87 15.74
C GLN A 468 2.20 8.12 14.62
N HIS A 469 2.45 6.83 14.80
CA HIS A 469 3.36 6.09 13.95
C HIS A 469 2.68 4.96 13.19
N GLY A 470 1.57 4.43 13.72
CA GLY A 470 0.87 3.29 13.12
C GLY A 470 1.75 2.05 13.05
N LEU A 471 2.70 1.91 13.99
CA LEU A 471 3.57 0.73 14.11
C LEU A 471 2.87 -0.39 14.87
N LEU A 472 2.07 -0.05 15.87
CA LEU A 472 1.04 -0.90 16.47
C LEU A 472 -0.32 -0.43 15.98
N VAL A 473 -1.26 -1.36 15.76
CA VAL A 473 -2.61 -1.06 15.26
C VAL A 473 -3.64 -1.96 15.93
N GLU A 474 -4.81 -1.39 16.26
CA GLU A 474 -5.95 -2.14 16.77
C GLU A 474 -6.66 -2.89 15.62
N ARG A 475 -6.67 -4.22 15.67
CA ARG A 475 -7.20 -5.13 14.61
C ARG A 475 -8.64 -5.57 14.86
N ALA A 476 -9.02 -5.55 16.12
CA ALA A 476 -10.35 -5.72 16.67
C ALA A 476 -10.35 -5.07 18.06
N ARG A 477 -11.52 -4.88 18.66
CA ARG A 477 -11.64 -4.15 19.92
C ARG A 477 -10.73 -4.74 21.00
N CYS A 478 -9.81 -3.93 21.51
CA CYS A 478 -8.78 -4.28 22.49
C CYS A 478 -7.81 -5.39 22.04
N ILE A 479 -7.65 -5.63 20.75
CA ILE A 479 -6.69 -6.58 20.17
C ILE A 479 -5.79 -5.83 19.20
N TYR A 480 -4.49 -5.87 19.47
CA TYR A 480 -3.46 -5.17 18.73
C TYR A 480 -2.56 -6.14 17.98
N SER A 481 -1.86 -5.61 16.98
CA SER A 481 -0.72 -6.26 16.34
C SER A 481 0.29 -5.20 15.90
N PHE A 482 1.49 -5.62 15.48
CA PHE A 482 2.29 -4.77 14.60
C PHE A 482 1.53 -4.51 13.28
N SER A 483 1.74 -3.34 12.68
CA SER A 483 1.07 -2.98 11.43
C SER A 483 1.46 -3.86 10.26
N HIS A 484 2.70 -4.34 10.27
CA HIS A 484 3.28 -5.27 9.31
C HIS A 484 4.16 -6.28 10.03
N LEU A 485 4.18 -7.53 9.55
CA LEU A 485 5.06 -8.58 10.07
C LEU A 485 6.53 -8.19 9.92
N SER A 486 6.89 -7.54 8.80
CA SER A 486 8.27 -7.04 8.58
C SER A 486 8.76 -6.12 9.70
N PHE A 487 7.89 -5.29 10.30
CA PHE A 487 8.29 -4.46 11.44
C PHE A 487 8.39 -5.28 12.73
N HIS A 488 7.53 -6.26 12.94
CA HIS A 488 7.65 -7.20 14.07
C HIS A 488 9.00 -7.94 14.01
N GLU A 489 9.33 -8.51 12.85
CA GLU A 489 10.60 -9.20 12.59
C GLU A 489 11.82 -8.27 12.78
N TYR A 490 11.75 -7.04 12.24
CA TYR A 490 12.80 -6.03 12.38
C TYR A 490 13.06 -5.65 13.84
N PHE A 491 12.00 -5.38 14.61
CA PHE A 491 12.14 -4.99 16.00
C PHE A 491 12.64 -6.14 16.89
N THR A 492 12.25 -7.39 16.57
CA THR A 492 12.80 -8.61 17.18
C THR A 492 14.30 -8.74 16.90
N ALA A 493 14.71 -8.65 15.62
CA ALA A 493 16.12 -8.72 15.24
C ALA A 493 16.95 -7.61 15.91
N ARG A 494 16.43 -6.37 15.93
CA ARG A 494 17.06 -5.24 16.60
C ARG A 494 17.25 -5.49 18.10
N LYS A 495 16.25 -6.05 18.79
CA LYS A 495 16.34 -6.33 20.24
C LYS A 495 17.46 -7.33 20.56
N ILE A 496 17.64 -8.34 19.71
CA ILE A 496 18.71 -9.33 19.84
C ILE A 496 20.07 -8.63 19.72
N VAL A 497 20.24 -7.79 18.70
CA VAL A 497 21.51 -7.10 18.37
C VAL A 497 21.87 -6.03 19.38
N GLU A 498 20.89 -5.27 19.90
CA GLU A 498 21.09 -4.21 20.88
C GLU A 498 21.18 -4.73 22.33
N SER A 499 21.59 -5.98 22.49
CA SER A 499 21.90 -6.59 23.78
C SER A 499 22.84 -5.70 24.62
N PRO A 500 22.60 -5.56 25.94
CA PRO A 500 23.26 -4.54 26.77
C PRO A 500 24.77 -4.75 26.96
N ASN A 501 25.25 -5.98 26.76
CA ASN A 501 26.65 -6.34 26.85
C ASN A 501 26.96 -7.55 25.94
N PRO A 502 28.24 -7.83 25.64
CA PRO A 502 28.62 -8.93 24.76
C PRO A 502 28.13 -10.31 25.20
N GLN A 503 28.05 -10.56 26.52
CA GLN A 503 27.62 -11.86 27.03
C GLN A 503 26.10 -12.08 26.88
N ALA A 504 25.31 -11.02 27.06
CA ALA A 504 23.89 -11.04 26.76
C ALA A 504 23.64 -11.21 25.26
N LEU A 505 24.46 -10.58 24.41
CA LEU A 505 24.39 -10.78 22.96
C LEU A 505 24.67 -12.24 22.59
N GLU A 506 25.74 -12.82 23.14
CA GLU A 506 26.06 -14.24 22.94
C GLU A 506 24.90 -15.16 23.33
N GLN A 507 24.31 -14.94 24.51
CA GLN A 507 23.14 -15.71 24.96
C GLN A 507 21.92 -15.53 24.04
N ALA A 508 21.66 -14.30 23.57
CA ALA A 508 20.56 -14.01 22.66
C ALA A 508 20.77 -14.68 21.29
N LEU A 509 22.01 -14.69 20.77
CA LEU A 509 22.36 -15.36 19.52
C LEU A 509 22.28 -16.89 19.66
N GLN A 510 22.66 -17.44 20.81
CA GLN A 510 22.48 -18.87 21.13
C GLN A 510 20.99 -19.25 21.20
N SER A 511 20.15 -18.41 21.81
CA SER A 511 18.70 -18.59 21.81
C SER A 511 18.14 -18.55 20.38
N LEU A 512 18.57 -17.57 19.58
CA LEU A 512 18.14 -17.41 18.20
C LEU A 512 18.42 -18.66 17.36
N VAL A 513 19.62 -19.24 17.44
CA VAL A 513 19.94 -20.47 16.68
C VAL A 513 19.11 -21.68 17.10
N GLY A 514 18.56 -21.70 18.32
CA GLY A 514 17.56 -22.70 18.73
C GLY A 514 16.34 -22.74 17.82
N HIS A 515 16.00 -21.64 17.17
CA HIS A 515 14.88 -21.50 16.25
C HIS A 515 15.22 -21.79 14.77
N ILE A 516 16.39 -22.36 14.46
CA ILE A 516 16.87 -22.52 13.07
C ILE A 516 15.94 -23.33 12.15
N THR A 517 15.13 -24.24 12.73
CA THR A 517 14.19 -25.07 11.97
C THR A 517 12.81 -24.44 11.80
N GLU A 518 12.56 -23.29 12.46
CA GLU A 518 11.28 -22.59 12.43
C GLU A 518 11.25 -21.56 11.29
N LYS A 519 10.38 -21.78 10.30
CA LYS A 519 10.27 -20.90 9.12
C LYS A 519 9.98 -19.43 9.47
N ARG A 520 9.22 -19.16 10.54
CA ARG A 520 8.86 -17.81 10.97
C ARG A 520 10.07 -16.96 11.38
N TRP A 521 11.13 -17.59 11.91
CA TRP A 521 12.34 -16.88 12.35
C TRP A 521 13.28 -16.52 11.21
N ARG A 522 13.02 -17.02 10.01
CA ARG A 522 13.89 -16.87 8.85
C ARG A 522 14.27 -15.42 8.56
N GLU A 523 13.32 -14.49 8.55
CA GLU A 523 13.65 -13.09 8.28
C GLU A 523 14.38 -12.46 9.47
N VAL A 524 14.08 -12.86 10.71
CA VAL A 524 14.82 -12.39 11.89
C VAL A 524 16.31 -12.73 11.77
N PHE A 525 16.66 -13.96 11.35
CA PHE A 525 18.05 -14.31 11.07
C PHE A 525 18.70 -13.42 10.01
N LEU A 526 18.03 -13.21 8.87
CA LEU A 526 18.54 -12.38 7.78
C LEU A 526 18.74 -10.91 8.20
N LEU A 527 17.83 -10.39 9.04
CA LEU A 527 17.95 -9.04 9.59
C LEU A 527 19.05 -8.95 10.64
N THR A 528 19.16 -9.93 11.54
CA THR A 528 20.20 -9.96 12.57
C THR A 528 21.60 -9.99 11.96
N VAL A 529 21.87 -10.82 10.94
CA VAL A 529 23.19 -10.82 10.28
C VAL A 529 23.51 -9.48 9.61
N GLY A 530 22.52 -8.81 9.01
CA GLY A 530 22.69 -7.51 8.38
C GLY A 530 22.83 -6.33 9.36
N MET A 531 22.44 -6.51 10.62
CA MET A 531 22.54 -5.51 11.69
C MET A 531 23.80 -5.66 12.54
N LEU A 532 24.39 -6.86 12.60
CA LEU A 532 25.59 -7.11 13.38
C LEU A 532 26.81 -6.43 12.73
N PRO A 533 27.74 -5.85 13.52
CA PRO A 533 29.01 -5.35 13.00
C PRO A 533 29.87 -6.44 12.34
N SER A 534 29.76 -7.68 12.84
CA SER A 534 30.31 -8.89 12.24
C SER A 534 29.36 -10.06 12.46
N ALA A 535 29.04 -10.77 11.38
CA ALA A 535 28.17 -11.94 11.42
C ALA A 535 28.93 -13.25 11.72
N ASP A 536 30.26 -13.22 11.85
CA ASP A 536 31.12 -14.40 11.99
C ASP A 536 30.62 -15.36 13.08
N TYR A 537 30.43 -14.85 14.29
CA TYR A 537 30.01 -15.64 15.44
C TYR A 537 28.63 -16.27 15.24
N LEU A 538 27.64 -15.50 14.76
CA LEU A 538 26.29 -16.02 14.50
C LEU A 538 26.31 -17.07 13.39
N LEU A 539 27.05 -16.85 12.30
CA LEU A 539 27.14 -17.80 11.18
C LEU A 539 27.81 -19.12 11.61
N GLN A 540 28.82 -19.06 12.47
CA GLN A 540 29.43 -20.25 13.08
C GLN A 540 28.45 -20.99 13.99
N LEU A 541 27.70 -20.27 14.84
CA LEU A 541 26.64 -20.86 15.65
C LEU A 541 25.56 -21.53 14.80
N ILE A 542 25.12 -20.88 13.72
CA ILE A 542 24.15 -21.44 12.77
C ILE A 542 24.71 -22.73 12.16
N LYS A 543 25.96 -22.71 11.69
CA LYS A 543 26.61 -23.90 11.11
C LYS A 543 26.69 -25.05 12.11
N HIS A 544 27.16 -24.78 13.33
CA HIS A 544 27.24 -25.76 14.40
C HIS A 544 25.87 -26.37 14.72
N GLN A 545 24.83 -25.52 14.83
CA GLN A 545 23.48 -25.98 15.10
C GLN A 545 22.88 -26.78 13.93
N ILE A 546 23.22 -26.44 12.69
CA ILE A 546 22.82 -27.22 11.50
C ILE A 546 23.41 -28.61 11.55
N ASP A 547 24.70 -28.73 11.86
CA ASP A 547 25.36 -30.03 11.88
C ASP A 547 24.84 -30.91 13.04
N SER A 548 24.55 -30.30 14.19
CA SER A 548 24.00 -31.00 15.35
C SER A 548 22.62 -31.62 15.09
N LEU A 549 21.84 -31.09 14.13
CA LEU A 549 20.54 -31.65 13.75
C LEU A 549 20.66 -33.13 13.34
N LEU A 550 21.74 -33.50 12.65
CA LEU A 550 21.94 -34.85 12.11
C LEU A 550 22.94 -35.67 12.92
N ALA A 551 23.64 -35.09 13.89
CA ALA A 551 24.76 -35.74 14.58
C ALA A 551 24.38 -37.04 15.30
N GLY A 552 23.13 -37.17 15.76
CA GLY A 552 22.63 -38.34 16.47
C GLY A 552 22.08 -39.47 15.60
N ASP A 553 21.93 -39.30 14.28
CA ASP A 553 21.35 -40.30 13.38
C ASP A 553 22.42 -40.91 12.47
N GLU A 554 22.84 -42.13 12.80
CA GLU A 554 23.91 -42.85 12.07
C GLU A 554 23.60 -43.04 10.58
N LYS A 555 22.33 -43.28 10.23
CA LYS A 555 21.91 -43.52 8.85
C LYS A 555 21.98 -42.25 8.01
N LEU A 556 21.59 -41.12 8.59
CA LEU A 556 21.73 -39.81 7.95
C LEU A 556 23.20 -39.39 7.85
N GLN A 557 24.04 -39.74 8.83
CA GLN A 557 25.49 -39.53 8.73
C GLN A 557 26.12 -40.37 7.60
N GLN A 558 25.74 -41.64 7.45
CA GLN A 558 26.20 -42.48 6.33
C GLN A 558 25.77 -41.89 4.98
N PHE A 559 24.57 -41.33 4.90
CA PHE A 559 24.14 -40.60 3.70
C PHE A 559 25.03 -39.39 3.40
N LEU A 560 25.39 -38.58 4.42
CA LEU A 560 26.31 -37.45 4.22
C LEU A 560 27.73 -37.88 3.86
N VAL A 561 28.24 -39.00 4.40
CA VAL A 561 29.50 -39.61 3.98
C VAL A 561 29.45 -39.97 2.50
N TRP A 562 28.36 -40.61 2.05
CA TRP A 562 28.17 -40.90 0.63
C TRP A 562 28.14 -39.64 -0.23
N VAL A 563 27.45 -38.57 0.22
CA VAL A 563 27.44 -37.27 -0.49
C VAL A 563 28.86 -36.69 -0.60
N GLU A 564 29.65 -36.75 0.48
CA GLU A 564 31.05 -36.30 0.51
C GLU A 564 31.91 -37.08 -0.50
N GLU A 565 31.87 -38.42 -0.44
CA GLU A 565 32.64 -39.30 -1.32
C GLU A 565 32.25 -39.11 -2.79
N LYS A 566 30.95 -39.09 -3.07
CA LYS A 566 30.43 -38.88 -4.44
C LYS A 566 30.84 -37.51 -4.97
N SER A 567 30.82 -36.47 -4.15
CA SER A 567 31.26 -35.13 -4.57
C SER A 567 32.74 -35.07 -4.94
N ARG A 568 33.61 -35.83 -4.26
CA ARG A 568 35.05 -35.92 -4.57
C ARG A 568 35.36 -36.75 -5.81
N SER A 569 34.51 -37.72 -6.13
CA SER A 569 34.67 -38.56 -7.33
C SER A 569 34.45 -37.83 -8.66
N VAL A 570 33.95 -36.59 -8.61
CA VAL A 570 33.56 -35.82 -9.79
C VAL A 570 34.49 -34.63 -9.97
N GLU A 571 35.20 -34.59 -11.09
CA GLU A 571 35.96 -33.41 -11.48
C GLU A 571 34.99 -32.29 -11.88
N ALA A 572 34.96 -31.21 -11.10
CA ALA A 572 34.15 -30.02 -11.37
C ALA A 572 34.97 -28.75 -11.11
N ALA A 573 34.82 -27.75 -11.97
CA ALA A 573 35.41 -26.42 -11.77
C ALA A 573 34.69 -25.58 -10.69
N ASP A 574 33.58 -26.10 -10.16
CA ASP A 574 32.71 -25.41 -9.21
C ASP A 574 33.15 -25.58 -7.75
N LYS A 575 32.59 -24.75 -6.86
CA LYS A 575 32.79 -24.88 -5.41
C LYS A 575 32.35 -26.27 -4.90
N PRO A 576 33.16 -26.98 -4.09
CA PRO A 576 32.82 -28.30 -3.55
C PRO A 576 31.46 -28.38 -2.84
N ALA A 577 31.09 -27.33 -2.11
CA ALA A 577 29.78 -27.19 -1.45
C ALA A 577 28.60 -27.37 -2.41
N ALA A 578 28.72 -26.84 -3.62
CA ALA A 578 27.67 -26.91 -4.62
C ALA A 578 27.52 -28.29 -5.24
N VAL A 579 28.64 -28.99 -5.43
CA VAL A 579 28.65 -30.38 -5.88
C VAL A 579 27.98 -31.27 -4.82
N ARG A 580 28.31 -31.05 -3.53
CA ARG A 580 27.61 -31.73 -2.42
C ARG A 580 26.13 -31.39 -2.40
N ALA A 581 25.74 -30.12 -2.56
CA ALA A 581 24.34 -29.71 -2.62
C ALA A 581 23.58 -30.37 -3.77
N PHE A 582 24.22 -30.56 -4.93
CA PHE A 582 23.64 -31.27 -6.06
C PHE A 582 23.38 -32.75 -5.74
N TYR A 583 24.35 -33.48 -5.20
CA TYR A 583 24.18 -34.91 -4.89
C TYR A 583 23.26 -35.15 -3.69
N PHE A 584 23.31 -34.27 -2.69
CA PHE A 584 22.31 -34.22 -1.63
C PHE A 584 20.90 -34.07 -2.23
N ALA A 585 20.73 -33.30 -3.31
CA ALA A 585 19.44 -33.08 -3.99
C ALA A 585 18.84 -34.27 -4.72
N LEU A 586 19.66 -35.27 -5.07
CA LEU A 586 19.20 -36.40 -5.88
C LEU A 586 18.28 -37.30 -5.07
N ASP A 587 18.42 -37.32 -3.74
CA ASP A 587 17.55 -38.12 -2.90
C ASP A 587 16.08 -37.61 -2.92
N ARG A 588 15.14 -38.56 -2.94
CA ARG A 588 13.71 -38.32 -3.10
C ARG A 588 13.04 -37.76 -1.83
N ALA A 589 13.67 -37.85 -0.66
CA ALA A 589 13.12 -37.35 0.59
C ALA A 589 13.05 -35.81 0.66
N LEU A 590 13.73 -35.11 -0.25
CA LEU A 590 14.01 -33.68 -0.16
C LEU A 590 13.19 -32.84 -1.14
N ASP A 591 12.93 -31.58 -0.75
CA ASP A 591 12.23 -30.62 -1.61
C ASP A 591 13.19 -30.07 -2.68
N ARG A 592 13.01 -30.53 -3.92
CA ARG A 592 13.84 -30.13 -5.08
C ARG A 592 13.79 -28.64 -5.39
N ALA A 593 12.71 -27.93 -5.08
CA ALA A 593 12.63 -26.49 -5.30
C ALA A 593 13.55 -25.75 -4.33
N LEU A 594 13.60 -26.19 -3.07
CA LEU A 594 14.54 -25.70 -2.06
C LEU A 594 15.98 -26.01 -2.45
N VAL A 595 16.29 -27.21 -2.97
CA VAL A 595 17.68 -27.53 -3.36
C VAL A 595 18.14 -26.71 -4.55
N ARG A 596 17.30 -26.53 -5.58
CA ARG A 596 17.65 -25.67 -6.72
C ARG A 596 17.92 -24.25 -6.29
N ALA A 597 17.21 -23.75 -5.28
CA ALA A 597 17.48 -22.45 -4.71
C ALA A 597 18.84 -22.42 -3.99
N LEU A 598 19.17 -23.44 -3.19
CA LEU A 598 20.47 -23.57 -2.52
C LEU A 598 21.63 -23.62 -3.53
N VAL A 599 21.52 -24.44 -4.58
CA VAL A 599 22.54 -24.55 -5.64
C VAL A 599 22.73 -23.22 -6.38
N ARG A 600 21.63 -22.51 -6.68
CA ARG A 600 21.70 -21.17 -7.30
C ARG A 600 22.34 -20.14 -6.38
N ALA A 601 22.05 -20.21 -5.09
CA ALA A 601 22.58 -19.28 -4.10
C ALA A 601 24.10 -19.46 -3.91
N LEU A 602 24.64 -20.66 -4.13
CA LEU A 602 26.10 -20.90 -4.16
C LEU A 602 26.79 -20.36 -5.44
N ASP A 603 26.08 -19.53 -6.22
CA ASP A 603 26.55 -18.72 -7.35
C ASP A 603 27.09 -19.54 -8.53
N LEU A 604 26.35 -20.59 -8.90
CA LEU A 604 26.66 -21.38 -10.10
C LEU A 604 25.83 -20.88 -11.28
N ALA A 605 26.53 -20.38 -12.31
CA ALA A 605 26.18 -20.77 -13.66
C ALA A 605 26.32 -22.30 -13.67
N LEU A 606 25.20 -23.03 -13.67
CA LEU A 606 25.18 -24.48 -13.88
C LEU A 606 25.65 -24.74 -15.31
N ASP A 607 26.94 -24.54 -15.55
CA ASP A 607 27.57 -24.94 -16.77
C ASP A 607 27.49 -26.45 -16.84
N ARG A 608 27.15 -26.90 -18.06
CA ARG A 608 26.87 -28.28 -18.44
C ARG A 608 28.16 -29.11 -18.35
N ALA A 609 28.72 -29.27 -17.15
CA ALA A 609 29.65 -30.34 -16.86
C ALA A 609 28.86 -31.65 -17.07
N LEU A 610 29.24 -32.33 -18.14
CA LEU A 610 28.43 -33.30 -18.85
C LEU A 610 28.05 -34.52 -17.98
N ILE A 611 28.91 -34.82 -17.01
CA ILE A 611 28.75 -35.83 -15.95
C ILE A 611 27.52 -35.55 -15.06
N ARG A 612 27.23 -34.30 -14.70
CA ARG A 612 26.06 -33.94 -13.88
C ARG A 612 24.76 -33.95 -14.67
N ALA A 613 24.82 -33.63 -15.96
CA ALA A 613 23.68 -33.73 -16.85
C ALA A 613 23.23 -35.20 -16.99
N LEU A 614 24.19 -36.12 -17.11
CA LEU A 614 23.92 -37.55 -17.13
C LEU A 614 23.37 -38.06 -15.79
N ASP A 615 24.02 -37.76 -14.66
CA ASP A 615 23.57 -38.22 -13.33
C ASP A 615 22.15 -37.70 -13.03
N LEU A 616 21.84 -36.46 -13.42
CA LEU A 616 20.50 -35.88 -13.31
C LEU A 616 19.49 -36.54 -14.27
N ALA A 617 19.91 -36.90 -15.48
CA ALA A 617 19.03 -37.56 -16.47
C ALA A 617 18.69 -38.98 -16.03
N LEU A 618 19.69 -39.74 -15.55
CA LEU A 618 19.52 -41.08 -14.98
C LEU A 618 18.63 -41.05 -13.74
N ASP A 619 18.86 -40.10 -12.82
CA ASP A 619 17.99 -39.91 -11.64
C ASP A 619 16.53 -39.64 -12.07
N ARG A 620 16.30 -38.71 -13.00
CA ARG A 620 14.95 -38.43 -13.54
C ARG A 620 14.29 -39.63 -14.17
N ALA A 621 15.04 -40.42 -14.93
CA ALA A 621 14.55 -41.65 -15.54
C ALA A 621 14.12 -42.66 -14.46
N LEU A 622 14.96 -42.87 -13.44
CA LEU A 622 14.65 -43.75 -12.31
C LEU A 622 13.41 -43.29 -11.54
N ILE A 623 13.25 -42.00 -11.29
CA ILE A 623 12.07 -41.44 -10.60
C ILE A 623 10.79 -41.71 -11.39
N ARG A 624 10.80 -41.41 -12.69
CA ARG A 624 9.64 -41.60 -13.56
C ARG A 624 9.25 -43.06 -13.68
N ALA A 625 10.24 -43.95 -13.72
CA ALA A 625 10.03 -45.39 -13.66
C ALA A 625 9.37 -45.82 -12.34
N LEU A 626 9.90 -45.37 -11.20
CA LEU A 626 9.32 -45.67 -9.88
C LEU A 626 7.90 -45.12 -9.70
N ASP A 627 7.60 -43.94 -10.26
CA ASP A 627 6.25 -43.35 -10.24
C ASP A 627 5.29 -44.06 -11.21
N ARG A 628 5.78 -45.08 -11.95
CA ARG A 628 5.07 -45.83 -12.99
C ARG A 628 4.44 -44.90 -14.04
N ALA A 629 5.02 -43.72 -14.22
CA ALA A 629 4.55 -42.69 -15.11
C ALA A 629 5.16 -42.94 -16.49
N LEU A 630 4.43 -43.67 -17.34
CA LEU A 630 4.73 -43.78 -18.76
C LEU A 630 4.32 -42.47 -19.43
N ASP A 631 5.26 -41.58 -19.70
CA ASP A 631 5.00 -40.38 -20.50
C ASP A 631 6.13 -40.12 -21.51
N PRO A 632 5.91 -39.29 -22.54
CA PRO A 632 6.95 -38.87 -23.48
C PRO A 632 8.14 -38.16 -22.81
N VAL A 633 8.05 -37.84 -21.51
CA VAL A 633 9.12 -37.20 -20.73
C VAL A 633 10.07 -38.25 -20.17
N LEU A 634 9.60 -39.45 -19.77
CA LEU A 634 10.44 -40.60 -19.44
C LEU A 634 11.26 -41.01 -20.66
N ASP A 635 10.63 -41.14 -21.83
CA ASP A 635 11.29 -41.48 -23.10
C ASP A 635 12.36 -40.44 -23.46
N ARG A 636 12.03 -39.14 -23.36
CA ARG A 636 13.01 -38.05 -23.55
C ARG A 636 14.10 -38.04 -22.49
N ALA A 637 13.81 -38.34 -21.22
CA ALA A 637 14.79 -38.35 -20.14
C ALA A 637 15.78 -39.50 -20.32
N LEU A 638 15.28 -40.65 -20.77
CA LEU A 638 16.07 -41.78 -21.19
C LEU A 638 16.86 -41.43 -22.46
N ASP A 639 16.28 -40.83 -23.49
CA ASP A 639 17.03 -40.34 -24.65
C ASP A 639 18.16 -39.40 -24.23
N LEU A 640 17.89 -38.44 -23.35
CA LEU A 640 18.89 -37.53 -22.77
C LEU A 640 19.94 -38.24 -21.91
N ALA A 641 19.65 -39.38 -21.31
CA ALA A 641 20.61 -40.17 -20.54
C ALA A 641 21.39 -41.18 -21.40
N LEU A 642 20.82 -41.57 -22.56
CA LEU A 642 21.22 -42.74 -23.35
C LEU A 642 21.71 -42.37 -24.76
N ASP A 643 21.68 -41.09 -25.15
CA ASP A 643 22.21 -40.63 -26.43
C ASP A 643 23.75 -40.70 -26.43
N PRO A 644 24.37 -41.50 -27.32
CA PRO A 644 25.82 -41.69 -27.41
C PRO A 644 26.61 -40.39 -27.68
N ALA A 645 25.93 -39.32 -28.13
CA ALA A 645 26.57 -38.05 -28.43
C ALA A 645 27.00 -37.25 -27.18
N LEU A 646 26.59 -37.68 -25.98
CA LEU A 646 26.78 -36.86 -24.78
C LEU A 646 28.19 -36.97 -24.21
N ASP A 647 28.82 -38.12 -24.01
CA ASP A 647 30.19 -38.18 -23.46
C ASP A 647 31.07 -39.24 -24.16
N PRO A 648 32.15 -38.85 -24.86
CA PRO A 648 33.18 -39.80 -25.34
C PRO A 648 33.97 -40.47 -24.20
N ALA A 649 33.89 -39.94 -22.97
CA ALA A 649 34.56 -40.45 -21.77
C ALA A 649 33.67 -41.36 -20.91
N LEU A 650 32.45 -41.68 -21.36
CA LEU A 650 31.58 -42.64 -20.69
C LEU A 650 32.17 -44.05 -20.75
N ASP A 651 32.13 -44.75 -19.61
CA ASP A 651 32.50 -46.16 -19.50
C ASP A 651 31.74 -46.99 -20.59
N PRO A 652 32.46 -47.67 -21.50
CA PRO A 652 31.84 -48.45 -22.57
C PRO A 652 30.88 -49.53 -22.07
N GLU A 653 31.14 -50.07 -20.87
CA GLU A 653 30.27 -51.08 -20.27
C GLU A 653 28.96 -50.47 -19.78
N LEU A 654 29.01 -49.29 -19.14
CA LEU A 654 27.83 -48.52 -18.78
C LEU A 654 26.96 -48.20 -20.00
N GLN A 655 27.56 -47.73 -21.11
CA GLN A 655 26.83 -47.44 -22.34
C GLN A 655 26.12 -48.69 -22.90
N ARG A 656 26.77 -49.86 -22.82
CA ARG A 656 26.22 -51.12 -23.31
C ARG A 656 25.00 -51.55 -22.50
N GLN A 657 25.10 -51.55 -21.17
CA GLN A 657 24.01 -51.94 -20.27
C GLN A 657 22.81 -50.98 -20.38
N LEU A 658 23.10 -49.68 -20.47
CA LEU A 658 22.09 -48.64 -20.67
C LEU A 658 21.33 -48.78 -22.01
N LYS A 659 22.02 -49.12 -23.11
CA LYS A 659 21.37 -49.44 -24.40
C LYS A 659 20.52 -50.70 -24.31
N GLN A 660 20.97 -51.73 -23.60
CA GLN A 660 20.19 -52.96 -23.39
C GLN A 660 18.88 -52.66 -22.66
N LEU A 661 18.93 -51.89 -21.56
CA LEU A 661 17.74 -51.45 -20.84
C LEU A 661 16.79 -50.65 -21.72
N LYS A 662 17.31 -49.80 -22.61
CA LYS A 662 16.50 -49.06 -23.58
C LYS A 662 15.75 -49.98 -24.55
N HIS A 663 16.43 -50.99 -25.08
CA HIS A 663 15.84 -51.93 -26.04
C HIS A 663 14.76 -52.83 -25.44
N GLN A 664 14.73 -53.00 -24.12
CA GLN A 664 13.66 -53.74 -23.44
C GLN A 664 12.33 -52.95 -23.38
N LEU A 665 12.36 -51.63 -23.54
CA LEU A 665 11.18 -50.79 -23.41
C LEU A 665 10.21 -50.98 -24.60
N PRO A 666 8.90 -51.04 -24.36
CA PRO A 666 7.88 -51.12 -25.40
C PRO A 666 7.75 -49.80 -26.17
N ASP A 667 7.24 -49.86 -27.41
CA ASP A 667 6.99 -48.66 -28.23
C ASP A 667 5.92 -47.77 -27.58
N THR A 668 6.31 -46.54 -27.22
CA THR A 668 5.48 -45.56 -26.52
C THR A 668 4.25 -45.11 -27.31
N ARG A 669 4.14 -45.47 -28.60
CA ARG A 669 2.97 -45.19 -29.45
C ARG A 669 1.78 -46.13 -29.20
N ASP A 670 1.98 -47.31 -28.61
CA ASP A 670 0.93 -48.27 -28.27
C ASP A 670 0.74 -48.36 -26.74
N TRP A 671 -0.18 -47.53 -26.23
CA TRP A 671 -0.37 -47.33 -24.80
C TRP A 671 -0.84 -48.59 -24.05
N GLU A 672 -1.73 -49.40 -24.65
CA GLU A 672 -2.26 -50.59 -23.99
C GLU A 672 -1.18 -51.67 -23.80
N ASN A 673 -0.33 -51.84 -24.81
CA ASN A 673 0.77 -52.78 -24.76
C ASN A 673 1.85 -52.32 -23.76
N CYS A 674 2.18 -51.02 -23.76
CA CYS A 674 3.08 -50.41 -22.78
C CYS A 674 2.62 -50.62 -21.34
N GLN A 675 1.33 -50.41 -21.07
CA GLN A 675 0.77 -50.56 -19.72
C GLN A 675 0.86 -52.03 -19.24
N ARG A 676 0.57 -52.99 -20.11
CA ARG A 676 0.70 -54.43 -19.79
C ARG A 676 2.15 -54.83 -19.55
N TRP A 677 3.07 -54.35 -20.39
CA TRP A 677 4.50 -54.60 -20.21
C TRP A 677 5.01 -54.02 -18.89
N TRP A 678 4.61 -52.80 -18.52
CA TRP A 678 5.03 -52.16 -17.28
C TRP A 678 4.49 -52.86 -16.03
N GLN A 679 3.26 -53.39 -16.09
CA GLN A 679 2.69 -54.21 -15.02
C GLN A 679 3.46 -55.53 -14.82
N ALA A 680 3.97 -56.12 -15.91
CA ALA A 680 4.69 -57.39 -15.85
C ALA A 680 6.20 -57.24 -15.55
N ASN A 681 6.85 -56.22 -16.12
CA ASN A 681 8.32 -56.10 -16.15
C ASN A 681 8.85 -54.80 -15.53
N GLY A 682 8.00 -53.80 -15.29
CA GLY A 682 8.43 -52.46 -14.90
C GLY A 682 9.21 -52.41 -13.58
N GLN A 683 8.85 -53.25 -12.60
CA GLN A 683 9.61 -53.35 -11.36
C GLN A 683 11.00 -53.96 -11.60
N VAL A 684 11.09 -55.09 -12.31
CA VAL A 684 12.38 -55.74 -12.61
C VAL A 684 13.29 -54.77 -13.39
N TRP A 685 12.74 -54.10 -14.39
CA TRP A 685 13.47 -53.11 -15.19
C TRP A 685 13.97 -51.92 -14.35
N THR A 686 13.14 -51.43 -13.42
CA THR A 686 13.51 -50.31 -12.53
C THR A 686 14.66 -50.71 -11.61
N GLU A 687 14.64 -51.94 -11.10
CA GLU A 687 15.68 -52.48 -10.23
C GLU A 687 16.98 -52.75 -11.01
N GLU A 688 16.89 -53.20 -12.26
CA GLU A 688 18.06 -53.32 -13.16
C GLU A 688 18.68 -51.94 -13.45
N LEU A 689 17.88 -50.94 -13.82
CA LEU A 689 18.35 -49.56 -14.02
C LEU A 689 19.04 -49.02 -12.75
N ARG A 690 18.44 -49.26 -11.58
CA ARG A 690 19.01 -48.87 -10.29
C ARG A 690 20.36 -49.55 -10.04
N SER A 691 20.48 -50.84 -10.32
CA SER A 691 21.74 -51.59 -10.18
C SER A 691 22.85 -51.01 -11.07
N VAL A 692 22.52 -50.72 -12.34
CA VAL A 692 23.48 -50.10 -13.29
C VAL A 692 23.94 -48.72 -12.79
N MET A 693 22.99 -47.89 -12.30
CA MET A 693 23.30 -46.57 -11.73
C MET A 693 24.20 -46.66 -10.50
N ILE A 694 23.95 -47.61 -9.59
CA ILE A 694 24.77 -47.79 -8.39
C ILE A 694 26.16 -48.28 -8.76
N GLN A 695 26.26 -49.29 -9.63
CA GLN A 695 27.53 -49.93 -9.99
C GLN A 695 28.50 -48.97 -10.70
N HIS A 696 28.01 -48.24 -11.70
CA HIS A 696 28.90 -47.44 -12.56
C HIS A 696 28.97 -45.97 -12.14
N ARG A 697 27.99 -45.47 -11.40
CA ARG A 697 27.87 -44.04 -11.06
C ARG A 697 27.72 -43.79 -9.57
N ASN A 698 27.54 -44.82 -8.74
CA ASN A 698 27.32 -44.69 -7.30
C ASN A 698 26.18 -43.72 -6.96
N ILE A 699 25.06 -43.79 -7.70
CA ILE A 699 23.83 -43.00 -7.49
C ILE A 699 22.59 -43.90 -7.58
N GLY A 700 21.43 -43.41 -7.13
CA GLY A 700 20.16 -44.17 -7.19
C GLY A 700 19.93 -45.11 -6.00
N HIS A 701 20.71 -44.95 -4.93
CA HIS A 701 20.52 -45.69 -3.68
C HIS A 701 19.12 -45.48 -3.10
N ASP A 702 18.52 -46.56 -2.60
CA ASP A 702 17.30 -46.50 -1.82
C ASP A 702 17.64 -46.56 -0.35
N TRP A 703 17.80 -45.38 0.25
CA TRP A 703 18.18 -45.26 1.64
C TRP A 703 17.08 -45.71 2.59
N GLN A 704 15.83 -45.94 2.16
CA GLN A 704 14.73 -46.36 3.04
C GLN A 704 14.60 -45.50 4.32
N PHE A 705 14.64 -44.18 4.17
CA PHE A 705 14.48 -43.27 5.32
C PHE A 705 13.08 -43.39 5.94
N SER A 706 13.01 -43.38 7.27
CA SER A 706 11.73 -43.22 7.98
C SER A 706 11.13 -41.84 7.75
N ASP A 707 9.84 -41.65 8.02
CA ASP A 707 9.22 -40.33 7.86
C ASP A 707 9.80 -39.27 8.82
N SER A 708 10.29 -39.68 10.00
CA SER A 708 11.04 -38.80 10.90
C SER A 708 12.37 -38.36 10.30
N GLN A 709 13.12 -39.28 9.68
CA GLN A 709 14.38 -38.98 9.00
C GLN A 709 14.17 -38.06 7.79
N LYS A 710 13.12 -38.28 6.99
CA LYS A 710 12.76 -37.39 5.89
C LYS A 710 12.46 -35.97 6.38
N LYS A 711 11.68 -35.84 7.47
CA LYS A 711 11.38 -34.53 8.07
C LYS A 711 12.64 -33.83 8.57
N LEU A 712 13.54 -34.57 9.21
CA LEU A 712 14.81 -34.04 9.71
C LEU A 712 15.74 -33.58 8.56
N LEU A 713 15.82 -34.35 7.48
CA LEU A 713 16.52 -33.98 6.25
C LEU A 713 15.95 -32.69 5.62
N GLN A 714 14.63 -32.51 5.61
CA GLN A 714 13.99 -31.28 5.14
C GLN A 714 14.31 -30.07 6.03
N GLN A 715 14.33 -30.26 7.36
CA GLN A 715 14.75 -29.21 8.30
C GLN A 715 16.22 -28.84 8.10
N TYR A 716 17.11 -29.83 8.00
CA TYR A 716 18.54 -29.64 7.71
C TYR A 716 18.76 -28.90 6.39
N GLN A 717 18.01 -29.26 5.34
CA GLN A 717 18.04 -28.59 4.05
C GLN A 717 17.59 -27.12 4.15
N GLY A 718 16.47 -26.86 4.82
CA GLY A 718 15.95 -25.50 5.03
C GLY A 718 16.92 -24.62 5.80
N ALA A 719 17.58 -25.18 6.82
CA ALA A 719 18.57 -24.49 7.63
C ALA A 719 19.87 -24.19 6.86
N ASN A 720 20.39 -25.13 6.07
CA ASN A 720 21.52 -24.87 5.16
C ASN A 720 21.21 -23.78 4.14
N LYS A 721 19.98 -23.77 3.60
CA LYS A 721 19.52 -22.70 2.72
C LYS A 721 19.54 -21.35 3.42
N LEU A 722 19.00 -21.27 4.65
CA LEU A 722 19.07 -20.05 5.45
C LEU A 722 20.52 -19.60 5.68
N LEU A 723 21.43 -20.50 6.07
CA LEU A 723 22.84 -20.16 6.25
C LEU A 723 23.46 -19.57 4.98
N VAL A 724 23.23 -20.18 3.82
CA VAL A 724 23.72 -19.65 2.54
C VAL A 724 23.07 -18.31 2.20
N ASP A 725 21.77 -18.15 2.45
CA ASP A 725 21.10 -16.86 2.24
C ASP A 725 21.65 -15.77 3.18
N CYS A 726 22.03 -16.11 4.42
CA CYS A 726 22.74 -15.21 5.32
C CYS A 726 24.14 -14.86 4.79
N LEU A 727 24.91 -15.84 4.31
CA LEU A 727 26.23 -15.60 3.69
C LEU A 727 26.13 -14.69 2.46
N ASN A 728 25.04 -14.77 1.71
CA ASN A 728 24.78 -13.95 0.53
C ASN A 728 24.05 -12.65 0.84
N SER A 729 23.69 -12.42 2.10
CA SER A 729 23.20 -11.13 2.55
C SER A 729 24.36 -10.14 2.59
N ASP A 730 24.04 -8.86 2.64
CA ASP A 730 25.01 -7.75 2.72
C ASP A 730 25.61 -7.59 4.13
N CYS A 731 25.88 -8.71 4.80
CA CYS A 731 26.49 -8.74 6.12
C CYS A 731 28.02 -8.78 6.00
N TYR A 732 28.71 -8.20 6.99
CA TYR A 732 30.14 -8.42 7.14
C TYR A 732 30.41 -9.84 7.65
N VAL A 733 31.16 -10.61 6.88
CA VAL A 733 31.70 -11.92 7.27
C VAL A 733 33.16 -12.00 6.82
N SER A 734 34.05 -12.47 7.70
CA SER A 734 35.46 -12.66 7.37
C SER A 734 35.63 -13.72 6.27
N ARG A 735 36.71 -13.60 5.49
CA ARG A 735 36.97 -14.57 4.40
C ARG A 735 37.22 -15.96 4.96
N GLU A 736 37.88 -16.04 6.11
CA GLU A 736 38.21 -17.27 6.81
C GLU A 736 36.95 -18.00 7.26
N VAL A 737 36.00 -17.29 7.88
CA VAL A 737 34.72 -17.88 8.30
C VAL A 737 33.86 -18.27 7.11
N ARG A 738 33.77 -17.41 6.08
CA ARG A 738 33.04 -17.74 4.85
C ARG A 738 33.59 -19.01 4.20
N GLN A 739 34.92 -19.08 4.01
CA GLN A 739 35.58 -20.23 3.40
C GLN A 739 35.38 -21.50 4.23
N SER A 740 35.56 -21.41 5.56
CA SER A 740 35.35 -22.53 6.48
C SER A 740 33.92 -23.08 6.40
N ILE A 741 32.91 -22.19 6.39
CA ILE A 741 31.52 -22.60 6.25
C ILE A 741 31.29 -23.24 4.87
N GLU A 742 31.69 -22.58 3.78
CA GLU A 742 31.54 -23.12 2.42
C GLU A 742 32.21 -24.51 2.29
N ASP A 743 33.42 -24.67 2.81
CA ASP A 743 34.16 -25.94 2.75
C ASP A 743 33.51 -27.06 3.56
N THR A 744 32.76 -26.73 4.61
CA THR A 744 32.14 -27.69 5.52
C THR A 744 30.62 -27.85 5.36
N LEU A 745 29.99 -27.10 4.44
CA LEU A 745 28.57 -27.27 4.11
C LEU A 745 28.27 -28.70 3.63
N LEU A 746 27.23 -29.32 4.19
CA LEU A 746 26.74 -30.65 3.82
C LEU A 746 27.78 -31.78 4.00
N LEU A 747 28.69 -31.63 4.98
CA LEU A 747 29.60 -32.70 5.39
C LEU A 747 29.05 -33.48 6.59
N PRO A 748 29.44 -34.77 6.74
CA PRO A 748 29.12 -35.53 7.94
C PRO A 748 29.75 -34.88 9.18
N TRP A 749 29.05 -34.97 10.29
CA TRP A 749 29.53 -34.48 11.58
C TRP A 749 30.67 -35.38 12.06
N ARG A 750 31.84 -34.78 12.29
CA ARG A 750 33.01 -35.41 12.90
C ARG A 750 33.25 -34.60 14.16
N GLY A 751 32.88 -35.18 15.31
CA GLY A 751 32.75 -34.45 16.58
C GLY A 751 34.00 -33.73 17.08
#